data_AF-A0AAN8VD78-F1
#
_entry.id   AF-A0AAN8VD78-F1
#
_cell.length_a   1.000
_cell.length_b   1.000
_cell.length_c   1.000
_cell.angle_alpha   90.00
_cell.angle_beta   90.00
_cell.angle_gamma   90.00
#
_symmetry.space_group_name_H-M   'P 1'
#
loop_
_entity.id
_entity.type
_entity.pdbx_description
1 polymer ?
#
loop_
_entity_poly.entity_id
_entity_poly.type
_entity_poly.pdbx_seq_one_letter_code
_entity_poly.pdbx_strand_id
1 'polypeptide(L)'
;MAKDGYLPLFETRAAKGRALYRLYVVSMLVGLCLLSMYRVNHCPGDAEPGRWAWIGIFMAEFWYSLYWIITQSVRWNPLYHTTFKDRLSQRCENAFPCIDIFVCTADSIVEPPIMVINTVLSVMAYDYPSEKLSIYLSDDGGSILTFYALLEASRFATHWVPFCKKFKVEPRAPAAYFRSTADPLHDPLQAREWSSIKKLYEDMEMRIATAVKLGRLSEETYKQHKGFHEWNHVSSKCDHPTILQILVDGRDPNAIDADGQPLPTLVYLAREKRPQYHHNFKAGAMNALIRVSSKISNAPIILNVDCDMYSNNSGSVKDALCFFMDEKKGPAIAYVQHPQNFENLTANDIYGSALRVIMEVEIAGIGGDRGPCYIGTGCFHRREVLCGNKCDKNSDLDWNTLYVRKLEEKANVLEETSKILASCSYEEQTLWGKEMGLKYGCPVEDIITGLAIQCRGWKSICFIPARKGFLGLAPTTLLQTLVQHKRWSEGDFQIFLSKYCPFLYGRRLIPFQLQLSYSTYLLWAPNSLATLYYVFIPSICLLRQSPLFPNVASPWALLCLGVLSVKYAYSLLEFLTCGGTIQGWWNDQRMWLFKRTTSYLFGFIDSILKQLGFAQSEFVITAKVADDFVSQRYKQEIMEFGAVSPMFTILATVAMFNLFSFIWVLRLMLLDFEIQILESLGLQVLLCGLLVFINFPVYRGLFFRRDSGSIPKSVTTKSTLLAVLIFTLALY
;
A
#
# COMPACT_ATOMS: atom_id res chain seq x y z
N MET A 1 -17.67 -10.10 -40.40
CA MET A 1 -17.32 -9.10 -41.42
C MET A 1 -16.49 -8.00 -40.76
N ALA A 2 -15.18 -8.01 -40.99
CA ALA A 2 -14.26 -6.98 -40.57
C ALA A 2 -14.43 -5.77 -41.51
N LYS A 3 -14.96 -4.67 -40.97
CA LYS A 3 -14.79 -3.33 -41.52
C LYS A 3 -14.19 -2.51 -40.39
N ASP A 4 -13.13 -1.77 -40.71
CA ASP A 4 -12.24 -0.99 -39.86
C ASP A 4 -11.01 -1.76 -39.35
N GLY A 5 -9.84 -1.43 -39.90
CA GLY A 5 -8.51 -1.95 -39.50
C GLY A 5 -8.05 -1.58 -38.09
N TYR A 6 -8.99 -1.42 -37.16
CA TYR A 6 -8.73 -1.22 -35.73
C TYR A 6 -8.14 -2.52 -35.15
N LEU A 7 -6.88 -2.43 -34.70
CA LEU A 7 -6.28 -3.45 -33.83
C LEU A 7 -6.16 -2.83 -32.43
N PRO A 8 -6.69 -3.47 -31.38
CA PRO A 8 -6.61 -2.93 -30.05
C PRO A 8 -5.17 -2.94 -29.54
N LEU A 9 -4.81 -1.94 -28.73
CA LEU A 9 -3.52 -1.87 -28.04
C LEU A 9 -3.50 -2.69 -26.74
N PHE A 10 -4.67 -3.09 -26.25
CA PHE A 10 -4.79 -4.03 -25.14
C PHE A 10 -6.04 -4.92 -25.25
N GLU A 11 -5.98 -6.09 -24.63
CA GLU A 11 -7.10 -7.02 -24.47
C GLU A 11 -7.52 -7.12 -23.00
N THR A 12 -8.81 -7.36 -22.76
CA THR A 12 -9.36 -7.59 -21.42
C THR A 12 -9.93 -9.00 -21.36
N ARG A 13 -9.51 -9.78 -20.37
CA ARG A 13 -9.94 -11.17 -20.16
C ARG A 13 -10.52 -11.34 -18.77
N ALA A 14 -11.66 -11.99 -18.67
CA ALA A 14 -12.22 -12.35 -17.37
C ALA A 14 -11.42 -13.49 -16.72
N ALA A 15 -11.39 -13.53 -15.39
CA ALA A 15 -10.79 -14.61 -14.63
C ALA A 15 -11.31 -16.01 -15.06
N LYS A 16 -10.43 -17.01 -15.04
CA LYS A 16 -10.81 -18.42 -15.19
C LYS A 16 -11.45 -18.94 -13.89
N GLY A 17 -12.16 -20.07 -13.95
CA GLY A 17 -12.69 -20.73 -12.74
C GLY A 17 -13.93 -20.10 -12.10
N ARG A 18 -14.59 -19.13 -12.76
CA ARG A 18 -15.77 -18.42 -12.21
C ARG A 18 -16.92 -19.33 -11.78
N ALA A 19 -17.13 -20.47 -12.45
CA ALA A 19 -18.19 -21.40 -12.07
C ALA A 19 -17.94 -22.01 -10.68
N LEU A 20 -16.70 -22.44 -10.40
CA LEU A 20 -16.31 -22.98 -9.10
C LEU A 20 -16.44 -21.92 -8.00
N TYR A 21 -16.00 -20.69 -8.28
CA TYR A 21 -16.15 -19.59 -7.33
C TYR A 21 -17.62 -19.26 -7.05
N ARG A 22 -18.48 -19.21 -8.06
CA ARG A 22 -19.93 -18.99 -7.87
C ARG A 22 -20.57 -20.10 -7.04
N LEU A 23 -20.19 -21.37 -7.27
CA LEU A 23 -20.64 -22.49 -6.46
C LEU A 23 -20.22 -22.31 -4.99
N TYR A 24 -18.95 -21.94 -4.76
CA TYR A 24 -18.46 -21.60 -3.42
C TYR A 24 -19.30 -20.49 -2.78
N VAL A 25 -19.52 -19.37 -3.47
CA VAL A 25 -20.32 -18.25 -2.94
C VAL A 25 -21.74 -18.68 -2.60
N VAL A 26 -22.42 -19.43 -3.48
CA VAL A 26 -23.78 -19.91 -3.21
C VAL A 26 -23.81 -20.86 -2.02
N SER A 27 -22.87 -21.82 -1.95
CA SER A 27 -22.79 -22.76 -0.83
C SER A 27 -22.54 -22.05 0.51
N MET A 28 -21.66 -21.05 0.52
CA MET A 28 -21.38 -20.22 1.70
C MET A 28 -22.60 -19.39 2.09
N LEU A 29 -23.29 -18.76 1.14
CA LEU A 29 -24.48 -17.96 1.42
C LEU A 29 -25.58 -18.81 2.06
N VAL A 30 -25.85 -20.00 1.51
CA VAL A 30 -26.80 -20.97 2.08
C VAL A 30 -26.39 -21.35 3.51
N GLY A 31 -25.11 -21.66 3.72
CA GLY A 31 -24.58 -21.97 5.04
C GLY A 31 -24.77 -20.83 6.05
N LEU A 32 -24.44 -19.59 5.66
CA LEU A 32 -24.62 -18.41 6.52
C LEU A 32 -26.10 -18.15 6.84
N CYS A 33 -27.01 -18.33 5.88
CA CYS A 33 -28.46 -18.23 6.12
C CYS A 33 -28.94 -19.30 7.10
N LEU A 34 -28.50 -20.56 6.94
CA LEU A 34 -28.85 -21.65 7.85
C LEU A 34 -28.31 -21.41 9.28
N LEU A 35 -27.07 -20.92 9.41
CA LEU A 35 -26.50 -20.56 10.71
C LEU A 35 -27.24 -19.38 11.37
N SER A 36 -27.66 -18.39 10.58
CA SER A 36 -28.48 -17.29 11.08
C SER A 36 -29.85 -17.77 11.56
N MET A 37 -30.48 -18.70 10.83
CA MET A 37 -31.73 -19.33 11.26
C MET A 37 -31.53 -20.14 12.55
N TYR A 38 -30.42 -20.87 12.68
CA TYR A 38 -30.08 -21.57 13.92
C TYR A 38 -30.00 -20.60 15.11
N ARG A 39 -29.31 -19.47 14.95
CA ARG A 39 -29.16 -18.44 16.00
C ARG A 39 -30.49 -17.86 16.46
N VAL A 40 -31.41 -17.61 15.53
CA VAL A 40 -32.75 -17.08 15.85
C VAL A 40 -33.61 -18.13 16.55
N ASN A 41 -33.64 -19.36 16.03
CA ASN A 41 -34.53 -20.40 16.54
C ASN A 41 -34.10 -20.98 17.89
N HIS A 42 -32.82 -20.88 18.25
CA HIS A 42 -32.27 -21.40 19.50
C HIS A 42 -31.83 -20.27 20.45
N CYS A 43 -32.40 -19.06 20.29
CA CYS A 43 -32.09 -17.95 21.19
C CYS A 43 -32.61 -18.27 22.62
N PRO A 44 -31.75 -18.16 23.66
CA PRO A 44 -32.14 -18.39 25.04
C PRO A 44 -33.31 -17.49 25.49
N GLY A 45 -34.16 -17.99 26.38
CA GLY A 45 -35.30 -17.25 26.96
C GLY A 45 -34.86 -16.02 27.79
N ASP A 46 -35.79 -15.11 28.09
CA ASP A 46 -35.48 -13.82 28.75
C ASP A 46 -34.78 -13.98 30.12
N ALA A 47 -35.09 -15.06 30.84
CA ALA A 47 -34.53 -15.38 32.15
C ALA A 47 -33.32 -16.32 32.10
N GLU A 48 -32.90 -16.80 30.92
CA GLU A 48 -31.82 -17.77 30.81
C GLU A 48 -30.44 -17.12 30.87
N PRO A 49 -29.51 -17.65 31.69
CA PRO A 49 -28.15 -17.14 31.76
C PRO A 49 -27.45 -17.32 30.41
N GLY A 50 -26.68 -16.32 29.99
CA GLY A 50 -25.94 -16.36 28.72
C GLY A 50 -26.69 -15.82 27.50
N ARG A 51 -27.96 -15.41 27.63
CA ARG A 51 -28.72 -14.79 26.53
C ARG A 51 -27.99 -13.61 25.87
N TRP A 52 -27.41 -12.71 26.67
CA TRP A 52 -26.68 -11.55 26.13
C TRP A 52 -25.41 -11.95 25.37
N ALA A 53 -24.73 -13.02 25.81
CA ALA A 53 -23.60 -13.59 25.09
C ALA A 53 -24.03 -14.19 23.74
N TRP A 54 -25.20 -14.85 23.72
CA TRP A 54 -25.83 -15.38 22.50
C TRP A 54 -26.21 -14.28 21.51
N ILE A 55 -26.87 -13.21 21.99
CA ILE A 55 -27.26 -12.07 21.14
C ILE A 55 -26.02 -11.39 20.57
N GLY A 56 -24.99 -11.14 21.39
CA GLY A 56 -23.80 -10.46 20.89
C GLY A 56 -23.00 -11.31 19.90
N ILE A 57 -22.91 -12.64 20.08
CA ILE A 57 -22.24 -13.50 19.09
C ILE A 57 -23.03 -13.56 17.79
N PHE A 58 -24.37 -13.57 17.86
CA PHE A 58 -25.22 -13.46 16.69
C PHE A 58 -25.02 -12.13 15.96
N MET A 59 -24.91 -11.01 16.67
CA MET A 59 -24.62 -9.71 16.05
C MET A 59 -23.24 -9.66 15.40
N ALA A 60 -22.22 -10.28 16.02
CA ALA A 60 -20.89 -10.40 15.44
C ALA A 60 -20.90 -11.26 14.16
N GLU A 61 -21.61 -12.40 14.17
CA GLU A 61 -21.81 -13.27 13.00
C GLU A 61 -22.60 -12.58 11.89
N PHE A 62 -23.65 -11.84 12.24
CA PHE A 62 -24.42 -11.05 11.30
C PHE A 62 -23.56 -9.98 10.63
N TRP A 63 -22.76 -9.26 11.41
CA TRP A 63 -21.79 -8.29 10.89
C TRP A 63 -20.79 -8.95 9.92
N TYR A 64 -20.20 -10.08 10.30
CA TYR A 64 -19.28 -10.79 9.41
C TYR A 64 -19.96 -11.33 8.16
N SER A 65 -21.21 -11.76 8.25
CA SER A 65 -21.99 -12.20 7.09
C SER A 65 -22.24 -11.05 6.13
N LEU A 66 -22.63 -9.87 6.65
CA LEU A 66 -22.79 -8.65 5.85
C LEU A 66 -21.47 -8.22 5.22
N TYR A 67 -20.39 -8.18 5.98
CA TYR A 67 -19.07 -7.82 5.48
C TYR A 67 -18.57 -8.82 4.42
N TRP A 68 -18.81 -10.12 4.63
CA TRP A 68 -18.48 -11.15 3.64
C TRP A 68 -19.25 -10.94 2.34
N ILE A 69 -20.54 -10.60 2.38
CA ILE A 69 -21.32 -10.25 1.17
C ILE A 69 -20.69 -9.06 0.43
N ILE A 70 -20.30 -8.00 1.15
CA ILE A 70 -19.63 -6.83 0.57
C ILE A 70 -18.34 -7.24 -0.15
N THR A 71 -17.53 -8.12 0.47
CA THR A 71 -16.26 -8.58 -0.11
C THR A 71 -16.42 -9.43 -1.38
N GLN A 72 -17.61 -9.97 -1.65
CA GLN A 72 -17.85 -10.67 -2.92
C GLN A 72 -17.87 -9.70 -4.11
N SER A 73 -18.14 -8.40 -3.89
CA SER A 73 -18.18 -7.39 -4.95
C SER A 73 -16.86 -7.26 -5.72
N VAL A 74 -15.71 -7.45 -5.05
CA VAL A 74 -14.36 -7.38 -5.63
C VAL A 74 -13.86 -8.72 -6.19
N ARG A 75 -14.64 -9.80 -6.04
CA ARG A 75 -14.28 -11.15 -6.52
C ARG A 75 -15.26 -11.70 -7.55
N TRP A 76 -16.41 -11.06 -7.73
CA TRP A 76 -17.48 -11.55 -8.60
C TRP A 76 -17.08 -11.63 -10.08
N ASN A 77 -16.31 -10.65 -10.56
CA ASN A 77 -15.87 -10.60 -11.95
C ASN A 77 -14.50 -9.92 -12.12
N PRO A 78 -13.39 -10.56 -11.68
CA PRO A 78 -12.05 -10.02 -11.89
C PRO A 78 -11.69 -9.97 -13.38
N LEU A 79 -11.11 -8.85 -13.79
CA LEU A 79 -10.69 -8.57 -15.15
C LEU A 79 -9.17 -8.39 -15.20
N TYR A 80 -8.53 -9.13 -16.09
CA TYR A 80 -7.09 -9.07 -16.34
C TYR A 80 -6.83 -8.47 -17.72
N HIS A 81 -5.74 -7.72 -17.83
CA HIS A 81 -5.41 -6.99 -19.05
C HIS A 81 -4.09 -7.47 -19.64
N THR A 82 -4.00 -7.48 -20.96
CA THR A 82 -2.78 -7.78 -21.71
C THR A 82 -2.51 -6.66 -22.70
N THR A 83 -1.30 -6.11 -22.66
CA THR A 83 -0.85 -4.99 -23.51
C THR A 83 -0.11 -5.51 -24.75
N PHE A 84 -0.16 -4.76 -25.84
CA PHE A 84 0.52 -5.09 -27.10
C PHE A 84 1.50 -3.97 -27.49
N LYS A 85 2.65 -3.93 -26.81
CA LYS A 85 3.68 -2.89 -27.01
C LYS A 85 4.21 -2.79 -28.43
N ASP A 86 4.34 -3.91 -29.14
CA ASP A 86 4.79 -3.91 -30.53
C ASP A 86 3.83 -3.12 -31.44
N ARG A 87 2.52 -3.22 -31.20
CA ARG A 87 1.49 -2.46 -31.94
C ARG A 87 1.53 -0.97 -31.58
N LEU A 88 1.82 -0.66 -30.31
CA LEU A 88 2.00 0.71 -29.86
C LEU A 88 3.21 1.36 -30.56
N SER A 89 4.36 0.69 -30.57
CA SER A 89 5.56 1.18 -31.26
C SER A 89 5.31 1.39 -32.76
N GLN A 90 4.74 0.40 -33.45
CA GLN A 90 4.45 0.52 -34.88
C GLN A 90 3.53 1.70 -35.24
N ARG A 91 2.66 2.14 -34.33
CA ARG A 91 1.67 3.19 -34.58
C ARG A 91 2.08 4.56 -34.08
N CYS A 92 2.77 4.61 -32.95
CA CYS A 92 2.89 5.81 -32.14
C CYS A 92 4.33 6.16 -31.74
N GLU A 93 5.35 5.44 -32.21
CA GLU A 93 6.75 5.68 -31.81
C GLU A 93 7.19 7.15 -32.00
N ASN A 94 6.82 7.76 -33.14
CA ASN A 94 7.11 9.18 -33.39
C ASN A 94 6.20 10.14 -32.60
N ALA A 95 5.05 9.67 -32.11
CA ALA A 95 4.00 10.45 -31.44
C ALA A 95 3.89 10.13 -29.93
N PHE A 96 4.92 9.54 -29.34
CA PHE A 96 4.98 9.27 -27.90
C PHE A 96 4.83 10.56 -27.08
N PRO A 97 3.93 10.60 -26.07
CA PRO A 97 3.76 11.80 -25.26
C PRO A 97 4.90 11.98 -24.25
N CYS A 98 5.08 13.21 -23.77
CA CYS A 98 5.92 13.44 -22.58
C CYS A 98 5.30 12.78 -21.34
N ILE A 99 6.16 12.36 -20.41
CA ILE A 99 5.77 11.76 -19.12
C ILE A 99 6.49 12.50 -18.00
N ASP A 100 5.71 13.00 -17.04
CA ASP A 100 6.25 13.47 -15.77
C ASP A 100 6.26 12.34 -14.75
N ILE A 101 7.36 12.18 -14.02
CA ILE A 101 7.51 11.14 -13.01
C ILE A 101 7.80 11.81 -11.67
N PHE A 102 6.89 11.63 -10.72
CA PHE A 102 6.96 12.22 -9.40
C PHE A 102 7.43 11.18 -8.39
N VAL A 103 8.55 11.48 -7.73
CA VAL A 103 9.08 10.74 -6.59
C VAL A 103 8.93 11.60 -5.36
N CYS A 104 8.24 11.12 -4.33
CA CYS A 104 8.04 11.87 -3.08
C CYS A 104 8.81 11.23 -1.93
N THR A 105 9.57 12.04 -1.19
CA THR A 105 10.21 11.67 0.08
C THR A 105 9.83 12.65 1.18
N ALA A 106 9.70 12.17 2.41
CA ALA A 106 9.20 12.95 3.53
C ALA A 106 10.28 13.34 4.55
N ASP A 107 11.29 12.50 4.77
CA ASP A 107 12.32 12.71 5.80
C ASP A 107 13.58 11.90 5.50
N SER A 108 14.75 12.56 5.45
CA SER A 108 16.02 11.92 5.06
C SER A 108 16.62 10.98 6.11
N ILE A 109 16.10 10.95 7.34
CA ILE A 109 16.53 10.00 8.38
C ILE A 109 15.71 8.71 8.25
N VAL A 110 14.39 8.84 8.11
CA VAL A 110 13.48 7.70 7.94
C VAL A 110 13.62 7.05 6.56
N GLU A 111 13.84 7.88 5.54
CA GLU A 111 13.98 7.50 4.14
C GLU A 111 15.37 7.94 3.64
N PRO A 112 16.41 7.10 3.77
CA PRO A 112 17.78 7.52 3.49
C PRO A 112 17.99 7.99 2.05
N PRO A 113 18.80 9.04 1.82
CA PRO A 113 19.02 9.59 0.48
C PRO A 113 19.47 8.56 -0.56
N ILE A 114 20.28 7.57 -0.18
CA ILE A 114 20.72 6.50 -1.08
C ILE A 114 19.56 5.64 -1.60
N MET A 115 18.54 5.39 -0.78
CA MET A 115 17.33 4.67 -1.19
C MET A 115 16.53 5.51 -2.20
N VAL A 116 16.34 6.79 -1.88
CA VAL A 116 15.63 7.76 -2.74
C VAL A 116 16.27 7.83 -4.12
N ILE A 117 17.59 7.97 -4.20
CA ILE A 117 18.27 8.13 -5.49
C ILE A 117 18.31 6.84 -6.31
N ASN A 118 18.28 5.66 -5.69
CA ASN A 118 18.14 4.40 -6.42
C ASN A 118 16.78 4.34 -7.14
N THR A 119 15.71 4.83 -6.49
CA THR A 119 14.40 4.98 -7.13
C THR A 119 14.45 6.00 -8.26
N VAL A 120 15.04 7.19 -8.05
CA VAL A 120 15.20 8.22 -9.09
C VAL A 120 15.96 7.67 -10.31
N LEU A 121 17.12 7.04 -10.11
CA LEU A 121 17.92 6.44 -11.19
C LEU A 121 17.16 5.34 -11.93
N SER A 122 16.34 4.56 -11.23
CA SER A 122 15.52 3.52 -11.86
C SER A 122 14.45 4.08 -12.81
N VAL A 123 13.84 5.23 -12.47
CA VAL A 123 12.81 5.85 -13.30
C VAL A 123 13.38 6.78 -14.37
N MET A 124 14.63 7.24 -14.23
CA MET A 124 15.36 7.91 -15.32
C MET A 124 15.73 6.93 -16.44
N ALA A 125 15.87 5.65 -16.14
CA ALA A 125 16.34 4.62 -17.06
C ALA A 125 15.21 3.76 -17.67
N TYR A 126 14.02 4.33 -17.87
CA TYR A 126 12.94 3.66 -18.60
C TYR A 126 13.32 3.41 -20.07
N ASP A 127 12.76 2.35 -20.67
CA ASP A 127 12.86 2.08 -22.10
C ASP A 127 11.90 3.03 -22.84
N TYR A 128 12.31 4.29 -22.92
CA TYR A 128 11.56 5.40 -23.49
C TYR A 128 12.53 6.51 -23.97
N PRO A 129 12.14 7.35 -24.94
CA PRO A 129 12.97 8.50 -25.33
C PRO A 129 13.24 9.42 -24.14
N SER A 130 14.53 9.70 -23.87
CA SER A 130 14.96 10.41 -22.66
C SER A 130 14.39 11.82 -22.61
N GLU A 131 14.37 12.50 -23.74
CA GLU A 131 13.89 13.86 -23.94
C GLU A 131 12.38 14.01 -23.69
N LYS A 132 11.65 12.89 -23.60
CA LYS A 132 10.22 12.84 -23.26
C LYS A 132 9.96 12.49 -21.80
N LEU A 133 11.02 12.25 -21.01
CA LEU A 133 10.91 11.97 -19.57
C LEU A 133 11.33 13.19 -18.77
N SER A 134 10.54 13.52 -17.75
CA SER A 134 10.88 14.55 -16.77
C SER A 134 10.65 14.03 -15.36
N ILE A 135 11.71 13.94 -14.57
CA ILE A 135 11.71 13.36 -13.24
C ILE A 135 11.74 14.48 -12.21
N TYR A 136 10.82 14.44 -11.27
CA TYR A 136 10.70 15.39 -10.18
C TYR A 136 10.83 14.67 -8.84
N LEU A 137 11.85 15.03 -8.07
CA LEU A 137 11.97 14.63 -6.67
C LEU A 137 11.37 15.73 -5.80
N SER A 138 10.25 15.43 -5.15
CA SER A 138 9.71 16.27 -4.08
C SER A 138 10.23 15.80 -2.73
N ASP A 139 10.94 16.69 -2.06
CA ASP A 139 11.51 16.48 -0.72
C ASP A 139 10.75 17.32 0.29
N ASP A 140 9.81 16.69 0.97
CA ASP A 140 9.02 17.31 2.03
C ASP A 140 9.85 17.54 3.31
N GLY A 141 11.02 16.92 3.44
CA GLY A 141 11.96 17.17 4.53
C GLY A 141 12.85 18.40 4.32
N GLY A 142 12.97 18.87 3.07
CA GLY A 142 13.83 20.01 2.70
C GLY A 142 15.30 19.76 3.03
N SER A 143 15.77 18.52 2.89
CA SER A 143 17.09 18.09 3.35
C SER A 143 18.18 18.40 2.33
N ILE A 144 19.20 19.15 2.77
CA ILE A 144 20.40 19.42 1.96
C ILE A 144 21.12 18.13 1.53
N LEU A 145 21.01 17.08 2.35
CA LEU A 145 21.62 15.77 2.08
C LEU A 145 20.87 15.02 0.96
N THR A 146 19.55 15.14 0.90
CA THR A 146 18.74 14.60 -0.20
C THR A 146 19.06 15.33 -1.50
N PHE A 147 19.19 16.66 -1.46
CA PHE A 147 19.61 17.44 -2.63
C PHE A 147 21.02 17.07 -3.09
N TYR A 148 21.98 16.93 -2.16
CA TYR A 148 23.33 16.47 -2.48
C TYR A 148 23.33 15.08 -3.13
N ALA A 149 22.56 14.13 -2.57
CA ALA A 149 22.44 12.80 -3.15
C ALA A 149 21.87 12.85 -4.58
N LEU A 150 20.89 13.72 -4.84
CA LEU A 150 20.34 13.91 -6.17
C LEU A 150 21.36 14.49 -7.16
N LEU A 151 22.23 15.39 -6.71
CA LEU A 151 23.34 15.92 -7.52
C LEU A 151 24.38 14.84 -7.84
N GLU A 152 24.71 13.99 -6.89
CA GLU A 152 25.58 12.83 -7.14
C GLU A 152 24.93 11.84 -8.11
N ALA A 153 23.62 11.61 -7.96
CA ALA A 153 22.85 10.75 -8.86
C ALA A 153 22.77 11.32 -10.28
N SER A 154 22.65 12.64 -10.46
CA SER A 154 22.61 13.25 -11.80
C SER A 154 23.93 13.03 -12.55
N ARG A 155 25.06 13.08 -11.84
CA ARG A 155 26.39 12.75 -12.40
C ARG A 155 26.47 11.28 -12.79
N PHE A 156 26.05 10.38 -11.90
CA PHE A 156 26.07 8.94 -12.19
C PHE A 156 25.10 8.54 -13.32
N ALA A 157 23.96 9.25 -13.46
CA ALA A 157 22.97 9.01 -14.50
C ALA A 157 23.55 9.14 -15.92
N THR A 158 24.55 10.01 -16.12
CA THR A 158 25.27 10.17 -17.40
C THR A 158 25.93 8.88 -17.89
N HIS A 159 26.20 7.93 -17.00
CA HIS A 159 26.76 6.62 -17.32
C HIS A 159 25.74 5.49 -17.13
N TRP A 160 24.86 5.61 -16.14
CA TRP A 160 23.87 4.57 -15.83
C TRP A 160 22.78 4.44 -16.89
N VAL A 161 22.24 5.56 -17.38
CA VAL A 161 21.16 5.58 -18.38
C VAL A 161 21.61 4.92 -19.71
N PRO A 162 22.75 5.30 -20.33
CA PRO A 162 23.20 4.64 -21.55
C PRO A 162 23.53 3.16 -21.32
N PHE A 163 24.20 2.81 -20.21
CA PHE A 163 24.47 1.42 -19.84
C PHE A 163 23.18 0.59 -19.76
N CYS A 164 22.15 1.14 -19.11
CA CYS A 164 20.83 0.54 -19.01
C CYS A 164 20.21 0.26 -20.38
N LYS A 165 20.23 1.24 -21.29
CA LYS A 165 19.65 1.11 -22.63
C LYS A 165 20.42 0.10 -23.47
N LYS A 166 21.75 0.20 -23.48
CA LYS A 166 22.66 -0.66 -24.26
C LYS A 166 22.54 -2.14 -23.88
N PHE A 167 22.53 -2.46 -22.59
CA PHE A 167 22.52 -3.85 -22.11
C PHE A 167 21.16 -4.35 -21.65
N LYS A 168 20.07 -3.57 -21.85
CA LYS A 168 18.70 -3.92 -21.44
C LYS A 168 18.62 -4.37 -19.98
N VAL A 169 19.32 -3.65 -19.11
CA VAL A 169 19.46 -3.92 -17.67
C VAL A 169 18.09 -4.05 -16.99
N GLU A 170 17.88 -5.07 -16.16
CA GLU A 170 16.68 -5.21 -15.34
C GLU A 170 17.04 -5.90 -14.01
N PRO A 171 16.60 -5.41 -12.84
CA PRO A 171 15.83 -4.18 -12.61
C PRO A 171 16.63 -2.90 -12.88
N ARG A 172 15.95 -1.75 -13.02
CA ARG A 172 16.58 -0.46 -13.33
C ARG A 172 17.21 0.25 -12.13
N ALA A 173 16.91 -0.19 -10.91
CA ALA A 173 17.55 0.32 -9.71
C ALA A 173 18.97 -0.26 -9.57
N PRO A 174 20.02 0.59 -9.54
CA PRO A 174 21.41 0.11 -9.47
C PRO A 174 21.67 -0.82 -8.26
N ALA A 175 21.22 -0.44 -7.06
CA ALA A 175 21.39 -1.25 -5.85
C ALA A 175 20.78 -2.65 -6.01
N ALA A 176 19.58 -2.75 -6.59
CA ALA A 176 18.90 -4.02 -6.80
C ALA A 176 19.59 -4.83 -7.91
N TYR A 177 20.03 -4.18 -8.99
CA TYR A 177 20.73 -4.81 -10.09
C TYR A 177 22.08 -5.42 -9.65
N PHE A 178 22.94 -4.63 -9.01
CA PHE A 178 24.27 -5.10 -8.57
C PHE A 178 24.22 -6.11 -7.42
N ARG A 179 23.13 -6.14 -6.64
CA ARG A 179 22.90 -7.18 -5.62
C ARG A 179 22.49 -8.53 -6.23
N SER A 180 21.74 -8.51 -7.33
CA SER A 180 21.12 -9.71 -7.91
C SER A 180 21.87 -10.30 -9.11
N THR A 181 22.73 -9.51 -9.77
CA THR A 181 23.38 -9.89 -11.03
C THR A 181 24.82 -10.32 -10.80
N ALA A 182 25.17 -11.52 -11.28
CA ALA A 182 26.54 -11.99 -11.33
C ALA A 182 27.35 -11.27 -12.43
N ASP A 183 28.67 -11.26 -12.30
CA ASP A 183 29.58 -10.66 -13.28
C ASP A 183 29.36 -11.30 -14.67
N PRO A 184 29.16 -10.52 -15.76
CA PRO A 184 28.98 -11.07 -17.10
C PRO A 184 30.28 -11.69 -17.63
N LEU A 185 30.50 -12.98 -17.33
CA LEU A 185 31.71 -13.74 -17.68
C LEU A 185 31.89 -14.02 -19.19
N HIS A 186 30.85 -13.83 -20.01
CA HIS A 186 30.83 -14.29 -21.40
C HIS A 186 31.23 -13.22 -22.45
N ASP A 187 31.22 -11.93 -22.09
CA ASP A 187 31.63 -10.84 -22.98
C ASP A 187 32.65 -9.92 -22.26
N PRO A 188 33.94 -9.95 -22.63
CA PRO A 188 34.97 -9.14 -22.01
C PRO A 188 34.72 -7.63 -22.07
N LEU A 189 34.07 -7.13 -23.12
CA LEU A 189 33.74 -5.71 -23.24
C LEU A 189 32.64 -5.34 -22.25
N GLN A 190 31.58 -6.16 -22.20
CA GLN A 190 30.49 -5.99 -21.24
C GLN A 190 30.98 -6.10 -19.80
N ALA A 191 31.87 -7.06 -19.48
CA ALA A 191 32.48 -7.21 -18.16
C ALA A 191 33.25 -5.97 -17.72
N ARG A 192 34.04 -5.39 -18.64
CA ARG A 192 34.80 -4.17 -18.36
C ARG A 192 33.89 -2.97 -18.11
N GLU A 193 32.87 -2.76 -18.94
CA GLU A 193 31.88 -1.70 -18.74
C GLU A 193 31.10 -1.92 -17.44
N TRP A 194 30.62 -3.13 -17.19
CA TRP A 194 29.89 -3.49 -15.96
C TRP A 194 30.71 -3.20 -14.71
N SER A 195 31.99 -3.61 -14.66
CA SER A 195 32.88 -3.35 -13.53
C SER A 195 33.13 -1.85 -13.33
N SER A 196 33.30 -1.10 -14.43
CA SER A 196 33.46 0.35 -14.40
C SER A 196 32.22 1.04 -13.83
N ILE A 197 31.02 0.68 -14.30
CA ILE A 197 29.76 1.26 -13.81
C ILE A 197 29.51 0.88 -12.35
N LYS A 198 29.79 -0.37 -11.96
CA LYS A 198 29.67 -0.81 -10.57
C LYS A 198 30.57 0.01 -9.64
N LYS A 199 31.81 0.25 -10.04
CA LYS A 199 32.73 1.09 -9.27
C LYS A 199 32.21 2.53 -9.14
N LEU A 200 31.71 3.13 -10.22
CA LEU A 200 31.11 4.47 -10.18
C LEU A 200 29.91 4.54 -9.23
N TYR A 201 29.09 3.49 -9.20
CA TYR A 201 27.97 3.37 -8.26
C TYR A 201 28.46 3.28 -6.80
N GLU A 202 29.41 2.40 -6.51
CA GLU A 202 29.99 2.23 -5.17
C GLU A 202 30.67 3.52 -4.67
N ASP A 203 31.37 4.23 -5.55
CA ASP A 203 32.00 5.52 -5.23
C ASP A 203 30.93 6.59 -4.91
N MET A 204 29.83 6.64 -5.67
CA MET A 204 28.70 7.53 -5.41
C MET A 204 28.03 7.21 -4.07
N GLU A 205 27.74 5.93 -3.82
CA GLU A 205 27.14 5.45 -2.57
C GLU A 205 28.01 5.81 -1.37
N MET A 206 29.33 5.62 -1.48
CA MET A 206 30.28 5.98 -0.43
C MET A 206 30.29 7.48 -0.12
N ARG A 207 30.26 8.35 -1.15
CA ARG A 207 30.19 9.81 -0.96
C ARG A 207 28.90 10.24 -0.25
N ILE A 208 27.75 9.71 -0.69
CA ILE A 208 26.46 9.98 -0.07
C ILE A 208 26.45 9.49 1.39
N ALA A 209 26.88 8.25 1.63
CA ALA A 209 26.91 7.67 2.98
C ALA A 209 27.83 8.47 3.92
N THR A 210 28.96 8.96 3.42
CA THR A 210 29.89 9.80 4.20
C THR A 210 29.24 11.12 4.58
N ALA A 211 28.58 11.80 3.65
CA ALA A 211 27.87 13.06 3.92
C ALA A 211 26.71 12.86 4.92
N VAL A 212 25.93 11.78 4.77
CA VAL A 212 24.84 11.43 5.70
C VAL A 212 25.38 11.13 7.09
N LYS A 213 26.47 10.38 7.21
CA LYS A 213 27.12 10.07 8.48
C LYS A 213 27.66 11.31 9.18
N LEU A 214 28.20 12.26 8.43
CA LEU A 214 28.68 13.54 8.97
C LEU A 214 27.54 14.52 9.30
N GLY A 215 26.35 14.33 8.74
CA GLY A 215 25.21 15.22 8.89
C GLY A 215 25.39 16.60 8.24
N ARG A 216 26.47 16.80 7.47
CA ARG A 216 26.81 18.07 6.82
C ARG A 216 27.64 17.84 5.56
N LEU A 217 27.66 18.85 4.69
CA LEU A 217 28.51 18.87 3.50
C LEU A 217 29.91 19.44 3.82
N SER A 218 30.91 19.03 3.05
CA SER A 218 32.22 19.71 3.07
C SER A 218 32.14 21.05 2.31
N GLU A 219 33.00 22.00 2.67
CA GLU A 219 33.08 23.31 1.99
C GLU A 219 33.34 23.19 0.49
N GLU A 220 34.16 22.21 0.09
CA GLU A 220 34.42 21.91 -1.32
C GLU A 220 33.15 21.46 -2.03
N THR A 221 32.38 20.55 -1.41
CA THR A 221 31.11 20.04 -1.96
C THR A 221 30.08 21.14 -2.07
N TYR A 222 29.97 21.99 -1.04
CA TYR A 222 29.03 23.10 -1.00
C TYR A 222 29.25 24.10 -2.14
N LYS A 223 30.50 24.30 -2.59
CA LYS A 223 30.85 25.17 -3.72
C LYS A 223 30.59 24.55 -5.10
N GLN A 224 30.29 23.26 -5.20
CA GLN A 224 30.11 22.58 -6.49
C GLN A 224 28.82 22.97 -7.22
N HIS A 225 27.82 23.52 -6.53
CA HIS A 225 26.53 23.84 -7.14
C HIS A 225 25.86 25.05 -6.47
N LYS A 226 25.38 26.01 -7.28
CA LYS A 226 24.71 27.24 -6.79
C LYS A 226 23.51 26.97 -5.86
N GLY A 227 22.80 25.86 -6.09
CA GLY A 227 21.58 25.50 -5.38
C GLY A 227 21.77 25.26 -3.89
N PHE A 228 22.99 24.98 -3.42
CA PHE A 228 23.24 24.84 -1.98
C PHE A 228 23.04 26.15 -1.20
N HIS A 229 23.14 27.31 -1.86
CA HIS A 229 22.89 28.62 -1.25
C HIS A 229 21.45 28.82 -0.78
N GLU A 230 20.49 28.06 -1.33
CA GLU A 230 19.07 28.11 -0.91
C GLU A 230 18.91 27.71 0.57
N TRP A 231 19.78 26.84 1.09
CA TRP A 231 19.77 26.43 2.50
C TRP A 231 20.25 27.51 3.47
N ASN A 232 20.86 28.60 2.98
CA ASN A 232 21.20 29.75 3.83
C ASN A 232 19.93 30.49 4.33
N HIS A 233 18.80 30.27 3.66
CA HIS A 233 17.51 30.86 4.00
C HIS A 233 16.57 29.87 4.71
N VAL A 234 17.04 28.65 5.01
CA VAL A 234 16.26 27.62 5.71
C VAL A 234 16.41 27.82 7.22
N SER A 235 15.30 28.10 7.91
CA SER A 235 15.30 28.20 9.37
C SER A 235 15.03 26.85 10.02
N SER A 236 14.09 26.07 9.48
CA SER A 236 13.81 24.70 9.92
C SER A 236 13.09 23.90 8.83
N LYS A 237 12.91 22.60 9.03
CA LYS A 237 12.10 21.74 8.13
C LYS A 237 10.62 22.16 8.00
N CYS A 238 10.12 22.99 8.92
CA CYS A 238 8.75 23.52 8.90
C CYS A 238 8.70 25.01 8.57
N ASP A 239 9.85 25.66 8.35
CA ASP A 239 9.97 27.08 8.04
C ASP A 239 11.13 27.33 7.07
N HIS A 240 10.80 27.32 5.78
CA HIS A 240 11.74 27.57 4.70
C HIS A 240 11.01 28.03 3.42
N PRO A 241 11.66 28.85 2.59
CA PRO A 241 11.12 29.21 1.27
C PRO A 241 11.05 27.99 0.33
N THR A 242 10.39 28.15 -0.82
CA THR A 242 10.47 27.16 -1.90
C THR A 242 11.91 27.02 -2.39
N ILE A 243 12.42 25.80 -2.40
CA ILE A 243 13.68 25.42 -3.03
C ILE A 243 13.36 24.62 -4.29
N LEU A 244 13.75 25.12 -5.45
CA LEU A 244 13.53 24.46 -6.73
C LEU A 244 14.80 24.58 -7.57
N GLN A 245 15.33 23.45 -8.03
CA GLN A 245 16.53 23.40 -8.86
C GLN A 245 16.34 22.40 -10.01
N ILE A 246 16.68 22.80 -11.23
CA ILE A 246 16.72 21.95 -12.42
C ILE A 246 18.18 21.49 -12.58
N LEU A 247 18.48 20.26 -12.17
CA LEU A 247 19.84 19.70 -12.19
C LEU A 247 20.24 19.22 -13.58
N VAL A 248 19.26 18.71 -14.34
CA VAL A 248 19.40 18.34 -15.74
C VAL A 248 18.23 18.97 -16.47
N ASP A 249 18.48 19.85 -17.42
CA ASP A 249 17.46 20.38 -18.31
C ASP A 249 17.47 19.55 -19.59
N GLY A 250 16.60 18.54 -19.71
CA GLY A 250 16.54 17.66 -20.88
C GLY A 250 16.12 18.36 -22.17
N ARG A 251 15.76 19.65 -22.11
CA ARG A 251 15.49 20.50 -23.27
C ARG A 251 16.75 21.21 -23.77
N ASP A 252 17.81 21.28 -22.96
CA ASP A 252 19.11 21.80 -23.36
C ASP A 252 19.83 20.76 -24.22
N PRO A 253 20.22 21.08 -25.47
CA PRO A 253 21.00 20.17 -26.32
C PRO A 253 22.32 19.70 -25.71
N ASN A 254 22.85 20.40 -24.69
CA ASN A 254 24.07 20.02 -23.99
C ASN A 254 23.84 19.05 -22.83
N ALA A 255 22.58 18.79 -22.45
CA ALA A 255 22.23 17.81 -21.42
C ALA A 255 22.29 16.39 -21.99
N ILE A 256 23.50 15.92 -22.29
CA ILE A 256 23.79 14.63 -22.91
C ILE A 256 24.48 13.66 -21.96
N ASP A 257 24.29 12.38 -22.22
CA ASP A 257 24.97 11.28 -21.56
C ASP A 257 26.36 11.01 -22.15
N ALA A 258 27.08 10.03 -21.60
CA ALA A 258 28.42 9.68 -22.05
C ALA A 258 28.49 9.14 -23.49
N ASP A 259 27.35 8.70 -24.06
CA ASP A 259 27.23 8.24 -25.44
C ASP A 259 26.70 9.35 -26.38
N GLY A 260 26.53 10.58 -25.87
CA GLY A 260 26.05 11.74 -26.61
C GLY A 260 24.54 11.76 -26.84
N GLN A 261 23.76 10.96 -26.12
CA GLN A 261 22.29 10.96 -26.20
C GLN A 261 21.67 11.88 -25.15
N PRO A 262 20.48 12.44 -25.38
CA PRO A 262 19.81 13.30 -24.40
C PRO A 262 19.57 12.60 -23.06
N LEU A 263 19.71 13.34 -21.97
CA LEU A 263 19.30 12.92 -20.62
C LEU A 263 17.90 13.42 -20.27
N PRO A 264 17.13 12.67 -19.46
CA PRO A 264 15.86 13.16 -18.93
C PRO A 264 16.01 14.42 -18.08
N THR A 265 15.00 15.29 -18.11
CA THR A 265 14.94 16.43 -17.19
C THR A 265 14.89 15.93 -15.75
N LEU A 266 15.67 16.54 -14.86
CA LEU A 266 15.74 16.19 -13.44
C LEU A 266 15.57 17.44 -12.56
N VAL A 267 14.49 17.46 -11.77
CA VAL A 267 14.11 18.61 -10.95
C VAL A 267 14.02 18.22 -9.47
N TYR A 268 14.65 19.00 -8.61
CA TYR A 268 14.45 18.97 -7.17
C TYR A 268 13.40 20.00 -6.76
N LEU A 269 12.48 19.63 -5.87
CA LEU A 269 11.52 20.54 -5.25
C LEU A 269 11.38 20.27 -3.75
N ALA A 270 11.69 21.28 -2.94
CA ALA A 270 11.13 21.42 -1.59
C ALA A 270 10.15 22.60 -1.61
N ARG A 271 8.86 22.32 -1.44
CA ARG A 271 7.80 23.35 -1.41
C ARG A 271 7.96 24.27 -0.21
N GLU A 272 7.47 25.50 -0.30
CA GLU A 272 7.50 26.42 0.84
C GLU A 272 6.73 25.84 2.02
N LYS A 273 7.32 25.95 3.22
CA LYS A 273 6.68 25.61 4.48
C LYS A 273 6.81 26.79 5.42
N ARG A 274 5.72 27.13 6.10
CA ARG A 274 5.64 28.19 7.11
C ARG A 274 4.82 27.69 8.29
N PRO A 275 5.18 28.00 9.54
CA PRO A 275 4.48 27.50 10.73
C PRO A 275 2.99 27.85 10.78
N GLN A 276 2.57 28.94 10.10
CA GLN A 276 1.18 29.40 10.09
C GLN A 276 0.28 28.60 9.13
N TYR A 277 0.86 27.79 8.24
CA TYR A 277 0.14 27.08 7.19
C TYR A 277 0.14 25.58 7.44
N HIS A 278 -1.04 24.97 7.38
CA HIS A 278 -1.15 23.52 7.52
C HIS A 278 -0.57 22.80 6.31
N HIS A 279 0.37 21.88 6.54
CA HIS A 279 0.92 21.05 5.48
C HIS A 279 0.02 19.83 5.20
N ASN A 280 -0.40 19.64 3.95
CA ASN A 280 -1.21 18.47 3.56
C ASN A 280 -0.35 17.24 3.21
N PHE A 281 0.78 17.04 3.89
CA PHE A 281 1.73 15.93 3.67
C PHE A 281 1.96 15.62 2.18
N LYS A 282 1.91 14.33 1.78
CA LYS A 282 2.09 13.86 0.40
C LYS A 282 1.08 14.45 -0.58
N ALA A 283 -0.19 14.64 -0.18
CA ALA A 283 -1.20 15.27 -1.03
C ALA A 283 -0.77 16.67 -1.47
N GLY A 284 -0.25 17.47 -0.53
CA GLY A 284 0.24 18.82 -0.81
C GLY A 284 1.54 18.83 -1.63
N ALA A 285 2.44 17.87 -1.38
CA ALA A 285 3.66 17.69 -2.18
C ALA A 285 3.33 17.38 -3.66
N MET A 286 2.44 16.41 -3.87
CA MET A 286 1.94 16.04 -5.20
C MET A 286 1.23 17.20 -5.89
N ASN A 287 0.38 17.96 -5.18
CA ASN A 287 -0.31 19.10 -5.76
C ASN A 287 0.66 20.22 -6.17
N ALA A 288 1.68 20.50 -5.36
CA ALA A 288 2.75 21.44 -5.73
C ALA A 288 3.50 20.96 -6.98
N LEU A 289 3.83 19.66 -7.07
CA LEU A 289 4.47 19.07 -8.25
C LEU A 289 3.59 19.17 -9.50
N ILE A 290 2.29 18.90 -9.43
CA ILE A 290 1.40 19.02 -10.59
C ILE A 290 1.42 20.46 -11.13
N ARG A 291 1.42 21.46 -10.25
CA ARG A 291 1.51 22.88 -10.65
C ARG A 291 2.87 23.23 -11.23
N VAL A 292 3.96 22.92 -10.53
CA VAL A 292 5.34 23.22 -10.96
C VAL A 292 5.66 22.58 -12.31
N SER A 293 5.37 21.28 -12.46
CA SER A 293 5.60 20.55 -13.71
C SER A 293 4.79 21.12 -14.89
N SER A 294 3.59 21.67 -14.65
CA SER A 294 2.80 22.31 -15.72
C SER A 294 3.49 23.51 -16.38
N LYS A 295 4.47 24.12 -15.69
CA LYS A 295 5.27 25.23 -16.19
C LYS A 295 6.60 24.79 -16.82
N ILE A 296 7.14 23.64 -16.40
CA ILE A 296 8.45 23.15 -16.83
C ILE A 296 8.35 22.21 -18.05
N SER A 297 7.57 21.14 -17.93
CA SER A 297 7.47 20.06 -18.95
C SER A 297 6.04 19.92 -19.51
N ASN A 298 5.03 20.24 -18.68
CA ASN A 298 3.61 20.13 -18.98
C ASN A 298 3.19 18.77 -19.58
N ALA A 299 3.76 17.68 -19.09
CA ALA A 299 3.50 16.36 -19.66
C ALA A 299 2.03 15.94 -19.48
N PRO A 300 1.35 15.38 -20.49
CA PRO A 300 -0.04 14.95 -20.38
C PRO A 300 -0.25 13.75 -19.45
N ILE A 301 0.81 12.98 -19.16
CA ILE A 301 0.76 11.81 -18.29
C ILE A 301 1.72 12.02 -17.13
N ILE A 302 1.26 11.66 -15.94
CA ILE A 302 2.00 11.75 -14.68
C ILE A 302 2.07 10.35 -14.07
N LEU A 303 3.28 9.83 -13.87
CA LEU A 303 3.53 8.68 -13.02
C LEU A 303 3.86 9.17 -11.62
N ASN A 304 3.20 8.62 -10.59
CA ASN A 304 3.61 8.86 -9.21
C ASN A 304 4.16 7.57 -8.58
N VAL A 305 5.28 7.70 -7.87
CA VAL A 305 5.91 6.63 -7.11
C VAL A 305 6.38 7.14 -5.75
N ASP A 306 6.32 6.27 -4.75
CA ASP A 306 6.98 6.49 -3.46
C ASP A 306 8.50 6.37 -3.61
N CYS A 307 9.26 7.04 -2.73
CA CYS A 307 10.72 7.01 -2.75
C CYS A 307 11.32 5.61 -2.52
N ASP A 308 10.55 4.68 -1.95
CA ASP A 308 10.94 3.29 -1.74
C ASP A 308 10.41 2.35 -2.84
N MET A 309 9.76 2.85 -3.91
CA MET A 309 9.15 2.05 -4.98
C MET A 309 9.86 2.26 -6.32
N TYR A 310 10.89 1.44 -6.59
CA TYR A 310 11.68 1.55 -7.81
C TYR A 310 11.06 0.81 -9.00
N SER A 311 11.49 1.19 -10.21
CA SER A 311 11.09 0.53 -11.46
C SER A 311 11.78 -0.82 -11.62
N ASN A 312 10.99 -1.89 -11.57
CA ASN A 312 11.46 -3.26 -11.82
C ASN A 312 11.22 -3.69 -13.27
N ASN A 313 10.47 -2.94 -14.07
CA ASN A 313 10.23 -3.25 -15.47
C ASN A 313 10.22 -1.94 -16.28
N SER A 314 11.25 -1.77 -17.11
CA SER A 314 11.38 -0.57 -17.96
C SER A 314 10.33 -0.43 -19.05
N GLY A 315 9.57 -1.48 -19.34
CA GLY A 315 8.43 -1.42 -20.25
C GLY A 315 7.17 -0.79 -19.66
N SER A 316 7.15 -0.45 -18.35
CA SER A 316 5.93 -0.02 -17.66
C SER A 316 5.29 1.25 -18.25
N VAL A 317 6.11 2.20 -18.74
CA VAL A 317 5.60 3.41 -19.43
C VAL A 317 4.85 3.02 -20.71
N LYS A 318 5.47 2.19 -21.57
CA LYS A 318 4.85 1.72 -22.81
C LYS A 318 3.60 0.87 -22.54
N ASP A 319 3.61 0.07 -21.47
CA ASP A 319 2.44 -0.70 -21.04
C ASP A 319 1.27 0.22 -20.64
N ALA A 320 1.52 1.29 -19.88
CA ALA A 320 0.50 2.28 -19.53
C ALA A 320 -0.05 3.01 -20.77
N LEU A 321 0.82 3.36 -21.73
CA LEU A 321 0.42 4.01 -22.98
C LEU A 321 -0.48 3.14 -23.85
N CYS A 322 -0.32 1.81 -23.82
CA CYS A 322 -1.25 0.91 -24.52
C CYS A 322 -2.71 1.12 -24.06
N PHE A 323 -2.94 1.52 -22.81
CA PHE A 323 -4.27 1.84 -22.31
C PHE A 323 -4.71 3.25 -22.72
N PHE A 324 -3.88 4.27 -22.49
CA PHE A 324 -4.27 5.66 -22.75
C PHE A 324 -4.43 6.00 -24.22
N MET A 325 -3.63 5.38 -25.09
CA MET A 325 -3.58 5.66 -26.53
C MET A 325 -4.45 4.69 -27.36
N ASP A 326 -5.20 3.78 -26.72
CA ASP A 326 -6.17 2.97 -27.46
C ASP A 326 -7.32 3.85 -27.96
N GLU A 327 -7.54 3.88 -29.28
CA GLU A 327 -8.50 4.79 -29.92
C GLU A 327 -9.93 4.66 -29.37
N LYS A 328 -10.38 3.45 -29.01
CA LYS A 328 -11.77 3.20 -28.60
C LYS A 328 -11.95 3.26 -27.10
N LYS A 329 -10.99 2.75 -26.33
CA LYS A 329 -11.12 2.60 -24.87
C LYS A 329 -10.32 3.63 -24.09
N GLY A 330 -9.26 4.17 -24.67
CA GLY A 330 -8.32 5.09 -24.04
C GLY A 330 -8.92 6.40 -23.54
N PRO A 331 -9.81 7.08 -24.29
CA PRO A 331 -10.37 8.38 -23.87
C PRO A 331 -11.09 8.34 -22.52
N ALA A 332 -11.65 7.20 -22.11
CA ALA A 332 -12.36 7.07 -20.83
C ALA A 332 -11.45 6.71 -19.64
N ILE A 333 -10.17 6.37 -19.87
CA ILE A 333 -9.24 5.87 -18.85
C ILE A 333 -8.52 7.05 -18.21
N ALA A 334 -8.77 7.29 -16.94
CA ALA A 334 -8.12 8.32 -16.15
C ALA A 334 -6.75 7.92 -15.64
N TYR A 335 -6.63 6.68 -15.14
CA TYR A 335 -5.39 6.17 -14.57
C TYR A 335 -5.23 4.66 -14.70
N VAL A 336 -3.97 4.22 -14.71
CA VAL A 336 -3.54 2.82 -14.75
C VAL A 336 -2.78 2.54 -13.47
N GLN A 337 -3.38 1.73 -12.59
CA GLN A 337 -2.83 1.34 -11.30
C GLN A 337 -2.09 0.01 -11.42
N HIS A 338 -0.83 -0.02 -11.01
CA HIS A 338 -0.08 -1.26 -10.81
C HIS A 338 -0.23 -1.77 -9.37
N PRO A 339 -0.19 -3.09 -9.13
CA PRO A 339 -0.14 -3.62 -7.77
C PRO A 339 1.13 -3.20 -7.04
N GLN A 340 1.00 -2.90 -5.75
CA GLN A 340 2.15 -2.71 -4.87
C GLN A 340 2.82 -4.05 -4.62
N ASN A 341 4.12 -4.11 -4.87
CA ASN A 341 4.93 -5.32 -4.69
C ASN A 341 6.21 -4.97 -3.94
N PHE A 342 6.80 -5.96 -3.28
CA PHE A 342 7.95 -5.73 -2.40
C PHE A 342 9.10 -6.70 -2.73
N GLU A 343 10.34 -6.20 -2.69
CA GLU A 343 11.54 -7.02 -2.96
C GLU A 343 12.02 -7.82 -1.75
N ASN A 344 11.79 -7.30 -0.55
CA ASN A 344 12.36 -7.83 0.70
C ASN A 344 11.45 -8.86 1.39
N LEU A 345 10.48 -9.45 0.69
CA LEU A 345 9.57 -10.44 1.27
C LEU A 345 10.31 -11.74 1.60
N THR A 346 10.02 -12.30 2.77
CA THR A 346 10.47 -13.64 3.16
C THR A 346 9.62 -14.72 2.47
N ALA A 347 10.09 -15.97 2.47
CA ALA A 347 9.44 -17.09 1.79
C ALA A 347 7.96 -17.28 2.23
N ASN A 348 7.68 -17.13 3.53
CA ASN A 348 6.36 -17.29 4.12
C ASN A 348 5.76 -15.98 4.63
N ASP A 349 6.30 -14.82 4.21
CA ASP A 349 5.77 -13.48 4.48
C ASP A 349 5.19 -13.33 5.91
N ILE A 350 6.06 -13.37 6.91
CA ILE A 350 5.65 -13.53 8.32
C ILE A 350 4.65 -12.48 8.81
N TYR A 351 4.66 -11.29 8.22
CA TYR A 351 3.75 -10.19 8.56
C TYR A 351 2.60 -9.98 7.55
N GLY A 352 2.49 -10.83 6.53
CA GLY A 352 1.47 -10.74 5.50
C GLY A 352 1.51 -9.39 4.78
N SER A 353 2.72 -8.88 4.52
CA SER A 353 2.95 -7.56 3.92
C SER A 353 2.65 -7.54 2.43
N ALA A 354 2.73 -8.69 1.75
CA ALA A 354 2.48 -8.78 0.32
C ALA A 354 1.01 -8.57 -0.07
N LEU A 355 0.07 -8.77 0.87
CA LEU A 355 -1.38 -8.70 0.63
C LEU A 355 -1.80 -9.46 -0.64
N ARG A 356 -1.23 -10.66 -0.86
CA ARG A 356 -1.22 -11.38 -2.14
C ARG A 356 -2.57 -11.46 -2.83
N VAL A 357 -3.59 -11.92 -2.10
CA VAL A 357 -4.95 -12.07 -2.63
C VAL A 357 -5.55 -10.71 -2.99
N ILE A 358 -5.27 -9.66 -2.21
CA ILE A 358 -5.74 -8.30 -2.52
C ILE A 358 -5.11 -7.84 -3.84
N MET A 359 -3.79 -7.98 -3.97
CA MET A 359 -3.02 -7.48 -5.12
C MET A 359 -3.28 -8.26 -6.42
N GLU A 360 -3.48 -9.58 -6.34
CA GLU A 360 -3.62 -10.45 -7.52
C GLU A 360 -5.09 -10.72 -7.92
N VAL A 361 -6.03 -10.62 -6.97
CA VAL A 361 -7.44 -10.97 -7.19
C VAL A 361 -8.36 -9.79 -6.94
N GLU A 362 -8.34 -9.21 -5.74
CA GLU A 362 -9.34 -8.20 -5.35
C GLU A 362 -9.23 -6.94 -6.19
N ILE A 363 -8.03 -6.37 -6.35
CA ILE A 363 -7.83 -5.12 -7.13
C ILE A 363 -8.27 -5.32 -8.59
N ALA A 364 -8.01 -6.49 -9.17
CA ALA A 364 -8.45 -6.83 -10.52
C ALA A 364 -9.99 -6.96 -10.65
N GLY A 365 -10.71 -7.16 -9.55
CA GLY A 365 -12.17 -7.24 -9.54
C GLY A 365 -12.91 -6.01 -9.00
N ILE A 366 -12.21 -5.03 -8.42
CA ILE A 366 -12.83 -3.74 -8.04
C ILE A 366 -13.45 -3.09 -9.27
N GLY A 367 -14.74 -2.78 -9.19
CA GLY A 367 -15.44 -1.99 -10.20
C GLY A 367 -15.63 -2.65 -11.57
N GLY A 368 -15.16 -3.88 -11.78
CA GLY A 368 -15.20 -4.56 -13.07
C GLY A 368 -14.62 -3.70 -14.19
N ASP A 369 -15.47 -3.28 -15.14
CA ASP A 369 -15.08 -2.47 -16.29
C ASP A 369 -14.76 -0.99 -15.97
N ARG A 370 -14.93 -0.56 -14.72
CA ARG A 370 -14.58 0.79 -14.23
C ARG A 370 -13.25 0.85 -13.49
N GLY A 371 -12.68 -0.30 -13.11
CA GLY A 371 -11.35 -0.43 -12.54
C GLY A 371 -11.18 -0.08 -11.06
N PRO A 372 -9.94 -0.24 -10.53
CA PRO A 372 -9.62 -0.15 -9.11
C PRO A 372 -9.58 1.27 -8.58
N CYS A 373 -9.52 1.40 -7.25
CA CYS A 373 -9.13 2.64 -6.59
C CYS A 373 -7.66 2.99 -6.87
N TYR A 374 -7.31 4.26 -6.68
CA TYR A 374 -5.93 4.74 -6.66
C TYR A 374 -5.32 4.44 -5.28
N ILE A 375 -4.18 3.73 -5.24
CA ILE A 375 -3.53 3.25 -4.00
C ILE A 375 -2.16 3.90 -3.76
N GLY A 376 -1.97 5.14 -4.21
CA GLY A 376 -0.89 6.01 -3.73
C GLY A 376 0.47 5.89 -4.41
N THR A 377 0.76 4.82 -5.16
CA THR A 377 2.07 4.63 -5.83
C THR A 377 1.95 3.70 -7.04
N GLY A 378 2.90 3.76 -7.98
CA GLY A 378 2.92 2.93 -9.18
C GLY A 378 1.70 3.18 -10.09
N CYS A 379 1.23 4.41 -10.14
CA CYS A 379 0.02 4.78 -10.86
C CYS A 379 0.31 5.85 -11.91
N PHE A 380 -0.09 5.57 -13.15
CA PHE A 380 -0.03 6.52 -14.24
C PHE A 380 -1.37 7.24 -14.34
N HIS A 381 -1.36 8.56 -14.35
CA HIS A 381 -2.54 9.42 -14.43
C HIS A 381 -2.50 10.29 -15.68
N ARG A 382 -3.67 10.56 -16.27
CA ARG A 382 -3.83 11.74 -17.13
C ARG A 382 -3.73 13.01 -16.27
N ARG A 383 -2.94 13.98 -16.70
CA ARG A 383 -2.80 15.29 -16.04
C ARG A 383 -4.15 15.98 -15.88
N GLU A 384 -4.95 16.01 -16.95
CA GLU A 384 -6.25 16.71 -16.97
C GLU A 384 -7.22 16.19 -15.90
N VAL A 385 -7.15 14.90 -15.59
CA VAL A 385 -7.97 14.27 -14.56
C VAL A 385 -7.60 14.78 -13.18
N LEU A 386 -6.29 14.85 -12.90
CA LEU A 386 -5.77 15.43 -11.67
C LEU A 386 -6.06 16.95 -11.62
N CYS A 387 -6.11 17.63 -12.76
CA CYS A 387 -6.57 19.02 -12.86
C CYS A 387 -8.09 19.20 -12.71
N GLY A 388 -8.85 18.13 -12.45
CA GLY A 388 -10.27 18.23 -12.11
C GLY A 388 -11.25 18.06 -13.27
N ASN A 389 -10.77 17.79 -14.48
CA ASN A 389 -11.63 17.64 -15.66
C ASN A 389 -12.62 16.48 -15.49
N LYS A 390 -13.83 16.66 -16.01
CA LYS A 390 -14.83 15.60 -16.13
C LYS A 390 -14.54 14.78 -17.39
N CYS A 391 -14.99 13.52 -17.39
CA CYS A 391 -14.82 12.67 -18.56
C CYS A 391 -15.75 13.14 -19.68
N ASP A 392 -15.18 13.65 -20.76
CA ASP A 392 -15.88 13.84 -22.03
C ASP A 392 -15.48 12.71 -22.97
N LYS A 393 -16.46 11.92 -23.42
CA LYS A 393 -16.20 10.77 -24.30
C LYS A 393 -15.88 11.19 -25.73
N ASN A 394 -16.14 12.44 -26.09
CA ASN A 394 -15.95 12.98 -27.43
C ASN A 394 -14.70 13.87 -27.53
N SER A 395 -13.95 14.06 -26.45
CA SER A 395 -12.70 14.83 -26.51
C SER A 395 -11.59 13.94 -27.03
N ASP A 396 -11.25 14.09 -28.31
CA ASP A 396 -10.01 13.55 -28.87
C ASP A 396 -8.85 14.36 -28.29
N LEU A 397 -8.12 13.77 -27.33
CA LEU A 397 -6.90 14.38 -26.81
C LEU A 397 -5.84 14.28 -27.91
N ASP A 398 -5.52 15.40 -28.55
CA ASP A 398 -4.42 15.44 -29.50
C ASP A 398 -3.08 15.38 -28.74
N TRP A 399 -2.49 14.20 -28.72
CA TRP A 399 -1.20 13.91 -28.09
C TRP A 399 -0.05 14.73 -28.69
N ASN A 400 -0.18 15.26 -29.91
CA ASN A 400 0.87 16.02 -30.59
C ASN A 400 0.84 17.52 -30.25
N THR A 401 -0.34 18.12 -30.04
CA THR A 401 -0.45 19.58 -29.83
C THR A 401 -0.15 20.02 -28.38
N LEU A 402 -0.07 19.07 -27.44
CA LEU A 402 0.40 19.34 -26.06
C LEU A 402 1.93 19.54 -25.95
N TYR A 403 2.72 19.10 -26.94
CA TYR A 403 4.18 19.23 -26.94
C TYR A 403 4.67 20.65 -27.31
N VAL A 404 3.83 21.48 -27.94
CA VAL A 404 4.28 22.69 -28.66
C VAL A 404 4.44 23.93 -27.76
N ARG A 405 4.11 23.89 -26.47
CA ARG A 405 4.19 25.10 -25.61
C ARG A 405 5.39 25.14 -24.66
N LYS A 406 6.34 26.02 -25.05
CA LYS A 406 7.41 26.72 -24.30
C LYS A 406 8.79 26.06 -24.23
N LEU A 407 9.51 26.12 -25.34
CA LEU A 407 10.96 25.84 -25.47
C LEU A 407 11.86 27.09 -25.34
N GLU A 408 11.33 28.26 -25.00
CA GLU A 408 12.10 29.52 -25.07
C GLU A 408 12.70 29.99 -23.72
N GLU A 409 12.18 29.53 -22.58
CA GLU A 409 12.59 30.03 -21.26
C GLU A 409 13.80 29.23 -20.72
N LYS A 410 14.92 29.92 -20.41
CA LYS A 410 16.11 29.29 -19.81
C LYS A 410 15.79 28.66 -18.44
N ALA A 411 16.49 27.59 -18.06
CA ALA A 411 16.33 26.89 -16.78
C ALA A 411 16.24 27.84 -15.57
N ASN A 412 17.17 28.78 -15.41
CA ASN A 412 17.16 29.75 -14.30
C ASN A 412 15.87 30.59 -14.22
N VAL A 413 15.28 30.96 -15.37
CA VAL A 413 14.04 31.74 -15.42
C VAL A 413 12.85 30.86 -15.02
N LEU A 414 12.87 29.59 -15.45
CA LEU A 414 11.84 28.63 -15.07
C LEU A 414 11.90 28.28 -13.59
N GLU A 415 13.09 28.17 -13.01
CA GLU A 415 13.28 27.98 -11.57
C GLU A 415 12.57 29.09 -10.80
N GLU A 416 12.91 30.35 -11.08
CA GLU A 416 12.35 31.51 -10.39
C GLU A 416 10.84 31.67 -10.60
N THR A 417 10.36 31.52 -11.84
CA THR A 417 8.92 31.66 -12.13
C THR A 417 8.09 30.50 -11.57
N SER A 418 8.67 29.30 -11.42
CA SER A 418 7.97 28.14 -10.88
C SER A 418 7.96 28.09 -9.35
N LYS A 419 8.91 28.74 -8.66
CA LYS A 419 8.95 28.80 -7.19
C LYS A 419 7.63 29.28 -6.57
N ILE A 420 6.97 30.24 -7.21
CA ILE A 420 5.68 30.81 -6.78
C ILE A 420 4.57 29.75 -6.75
N LEU A 421 4.60 28.78 -7.66
CA LEU A 421 3.58 27.72 -7.77
C LEU A 421 3.63 26.73 -6.61
N ALA A 422 4.75 26.66 -5.88
CA ALA A 422 4.94 25.81 -4.71
C ALA A 422 4.89 26.58 -3.38
N SER A 423 4.39 27.83 -3.39
CA SER A 423 4.16 28.61 -2.17
C SER A 423 3.08 27.98 -1.29
N CYS A 424 3.21 28.13 0.02
CA CYS A 424 2.25 27.60 0.99
C CYS A 424 0.88 28.31 0.94
N SER A 425 0.83 29.56 0.47
CA SER A 425 -0.40 30.35 0.35
C SER A 425 -1.13 30.17 -0.98
N TYR A 426 -0.51 29.49 -1.95
CA TYR A 426 -1.06 29.32 -3.30
C TYR A 426 -2.47 28.72 -3.28
N GLU A 427 -2.77 27.86 -2.30
CA GLU A 427 -3.95 27.01 -2.31
C GLU A 427 -5.17 27.61 -1.60
N GLU A 428 -5.02 28.67 -0.79
CA GLU A 428 -6.07 29.18 0.11
C GLU A 428 -7.36 29.56 -0.62
N GLN A 429 -7.23 30.30 -1.73
CA GLN A 429 -8.35 30.80 -2.53
C GLN A 429 -8.57 30.01 -3.82
N THR A 430 -8.08 28.78 -3.88
CA THR A 430 -8.20 27.93 -5.07
C THR A 430 -9.01 26.66 -4.80
N LEU A 431 -9.24 25.92 -5.88
CA LEU A 431 -9.87 24.60 -5.86
C LEU A 431 -8.87 23.45 -5.57
N TRP A 432 -7.57 23.73 -5.45
CA TRP A 432 -6.56 22.71 -5.13
C TRP A 432 -6.83 22.06 -3.77
N GLY A 433 -6.69 20.73 -3.70
CA GLY A 433 -6.99 19.94 -2.51
C GLY A 433 -8.50 19.72 -2.25
N LYS A 434 -9.36 20.55 -2.84
CA LYS A 434 -10.83 20.49 -2.69
C LYS A 434 -11.46 19.78 -3.88
N GLU A 435 -11.27 20.34 -5.07
CA GLU A 435 -11.76 19.80 -6.34
C GLU A 435 -10.61 19.37 -7.25
N MET A 436 -9.50 20.09 -7.30
CA MET A 436 -8.34 19.74 -8.13
C MET A 436 -7.24 19.06 -7.31
N GLY A 437 -6.38 18.31 -7.98
CA GLY A 437 -5.28 17.58 -7.38
C GLY A 437 -5.72 16.40 -6.52
N LEU A 438 -4.79 15.94 -5.69
CA LEU A 438 -5.05 15.01 -4.61
C LEU A 438 -5.88 15.71 -3.52
N LYS A 439 -6.87 15.00 -2.99
CA LYS A 439 -7.86 15.52 -2.03
C LYS A 439 -7.26 15.67 -0.63
N TYR A 440 -7.60 16.75 0.06
CA TYR A 440 -7.17 16.99 1.44
C TYR A 440 -8.19 16.50 2.47
N GLY A 441 -7.76 16.44 3.72
CA GLY A 441 -8.63 16.18 4.88
C GLY A 441 -8.76 14.72 5.32
N CYS A 442 -7.97 13.81 4.74
CA CYS A 442 -7.96 12.40 5.13
C CYS A 442 -6.53 11.81 5.05
N PRO A 443 -6.14 10.90 5.95
CA PRO A 443 -4.84 10.21 5.90
C PRO A 443 -4.62 9.27 4.69
N VAL A 444 -5.69 8.94 3.95
CA VAL A 444 -5.68 8.13 2.73
C VAL A 444 -6.24 8.97 1.57
N GLU A 445 -5.53 10.05 1.24
CA GLU A 445 -5.92 10.99 0.19
C GLU A 445 -6.08 10.32 -1.17
N ASP A 446 -5.32 9.24 -1.39
CA ASP A 446 -5.28 8.47 -2.62
C ASP A 446 -6.63 7.81 -2.91
N ILE A 447 -7.22 7.13 -1.92
CA ILE A 447 -8.52 6.47 -2.04
C ILE A 447 -9.62 7.49 -2.34
N ILE A 448 -9.67 8.62 -1.63
CA ILE A 448 -10.65 9.68 -1.89
C ILE A 448 -10.45 10.29 -3.28
N THR A 449 -9.20 10.52 -3.69
CA THR A 449 -8.88 11.08 -5.00
C THR A 449 -9.35 10.13 -6.11
N GLY A 450 -9.09 8.83 -5.98
CA GLY A 450 -9.57 7.82 -6.91
C GLY A 450 -11.10 7.78 -7.00
N LEU A 451 -11.79 7.83 -5.85
CA LEU A 451 -13.25 7.87 -5.79
C LEU A 451 -13.81 9.13 -6.48
N ALA A 452 -13.22 10.29 -6.20
CA ALA A 452 -13.61 11.56 -6.81
C ALA A 452 -13.44 11.56 -8.33
N ILE A 453 -12.34 10.98 -8.83
CA ILE A 453 -12.10 10.81 -10.27
C ILE A 453 -13.18 9.93 -10.90
N GLN A 454 -13.49 8.77 -10.32
CA GLN A 454 -14.49 7.86 -10.87
C GLN A 454 -15.92 8.43 -10.79
N CYS A 455 -16.24 9.21 -9.75
CA CYS A 455 -17.50 9.96 -9.66
C CYS A 455 -17.65 11.05 -10.74
N ARG A 456 -16.56 11.49 -11.38
CA ARG A 456 -16.60 12.39 -12.54
C ARG A 456 -16.80 11.67 -13.88
N GLY A 457 -17.06 10.37 -13.85
CA GLY A 457 -17.35 9.54 -15.02
C GLY A 457 -16.14 8.83 -15.61
N TRP A 458 -14.94 9.05 -15.07
CA TRP A 458 -13.72 8.38 -15.53
C TRP A 458 -13.67 6.91 -15.11
N LYS A 459 -12.94 6.11 -15.88
CA LYS A 459 -12.57 4.73 -15.57
C LYS A 459 -11.11 4.64 -15.16
N SER A 460 -10.75 3.61 -14.43
CA SER A 460 -9.36 3.23 -14.15
C SER A 460 -9.09 1.82 -14.68
N ILE A 461 -7.81 1.43 -14.68
CA ILE A 461 -7.37 0.09 -15.06
C ILE A 461 -6.46 -0.46 -13.98
N CYS A 462 -6.66 -1.73 -13.60
CA CYS A 462 -5.65 -2.50 -12.90
C CYS A 462 -4.76 -3.20 -13.94
N PHE A 463 -3.46 -2.97 -13.89
CA PHE A 463 -2.53 -3.68 -14.77
C PHE A 463 -1.53 -4.52 -13.98
N ILE A 464 -1.64 -5.84 -14.14
CA ILE A 464 -0.78 -6.84 -13.51
C ILE A 464 0.13 -7.44 -14.59
N PRO A 465 1.33 -6.88 -14.83
CA PRO A 465 2.26 -7.40 -15.83
C PRO A 465 2.93 -8.70 -15.36
N ALA A 466 3.34 -9.54 -16.31
CA ALA A 466 4.10 -10.77 -16.02
C ALA A 466 5.39 -10.50 -15.22
N ARG A 467 6.13 -9.45 -15.58
CA ARG A 467 7.19 -8.88 -14.75
C ARG A 467 6.62 -7.69 -13.98
N LYS A 468 6.57 -7.80 -12.66
CA LYS A 468 6.08 -6.76 -11.74
C LYS A 468 6.65 -5.39 -12.12
N GLY A 469 5.78 -4.40 -12.27
CA GLY A 469 6.18 -3.06 -12.73
C GLY A 469 7.08 -2.34 -11.75
N PHE A 470 6.67 -2.35 -10.47
CA PHE A 470 7.32 -1.64 -9.38
C PHE A 470 7.62 -2.61 -8.24
N LEU A 471 8.73 -2.39 -7.56
CA LEU A 471 9.10 -3.11 -6.34
C LEU A 471 9.52 -2.09 -5.28
N GLY A 472 9.02 -2.27 -4.06
CA GLY A 472 9.47 -1.48 -2.92
C GLY A 472 9.80 -2.27 -1.68
N LEU A 473 9.76 -1.60 -0.53
CA LEU A 473 10.18 -2.17 0.75
C LEU A 473 8.99 -2.38 1.69
N ALA A 474 8.75 -3.66 2.02
CA ALA A 474 7.81 -4.05 3.06
C ALA A 474 8.37 -3.74 4.45
N PRO A 475 7.52 -3.41 5.44
CA PRO A 475 7.93 -3.31 6.83
C PRO A 475 8.58 -4.61 7.33
N THR A 476 9.68 -4.49 8.06
CA THR A 476 10.46 -5.64 8.57
C THR A 476 10.19 -5.95 10.04
N THR A 477 9.31 -5.19 10.69
CA THR A 477 8.87 -5.42 12.08
C THR A 477 7.36 -5.51 12.20
N LEU A 478 6.90 -6.24 13.22
CA LEU A 478 5.48 -6.35 13.51
C LEU A 478 4.86 -4.99 13.83
N LEU A 479 5.54 -4.17 14.66
CA LEU A 479 5.01 -2.87 15.07
C LEU A 479 4.84 -1.92 13.88
N GLN A 480 5.82 -1.84 12.98
CA GLN A 480 5.69 -1.02 11.76
C GLN A 480 4.51 -1.47 10.91
N THR A 481 4.32 -2.77 10.73
CA THR A 481 3.17 -3.33 10.01
C THR A 481 1.84 -2.94 10.66
N LEU A 482 1.74 -3.06 12.00
CA LEU A 482 0.52 -2.72 12.72
C LEU A 482 0.23 -1.22 12.71
N VAL A 483 1.24 -0.36 12.82
CA VAL A 483 1.09 1.11 12.72
C VAL A 483 0.67 1.52 11.31
N GLN A 484 1.25 0.92 10.27
CA GLN A 484 0.84 1.17 8.89
C GLN A 484 -0.64 0.82 8.67
N HIS A 485 -1.06 -0.38 9.11
CA HIS A 485 -2.46 -0.80 9.00
C HIS A 485 -3.41 0.02 9.86
N LYS A 486 -2.96 0.55 11.01
CA LYS A 486 -3.75 1.48 11.83
C LYS A 486 -4.10 2.72 11.03
N ARG A 487 -3.09 3.37 10.43
CA ARG A 487 -3.26 4.56 9.58
C ARG A 487 -4.22 4.31 8.42
N TRP A 488 -4.07 3.19 7.71
CA TRP A 488 -4.98 2.81 6.63
C TRP A 488 -6.41 2.66 7.12
N SER A 489 -6.64 1.80 8.12
CA SER A 489 -7.99 1.55 8.64
C SER A 489 -8.66 2.77 9.26
N GLU A 490 -7.89 3.66 9.90
CA GLU A 490 -8.36 4.94 10.42
C GLU A 490 -8.84 5.84 9.28
N GLY A 491 -7.99 6.07 8.28
CA GLY A 491 -8.34 6.92 7.14
C GLY A 491 -9.51 6.36 6.33
N ASP A 492 -9.49 5.06 6.06
CA ASP A 492 -10.55 4.31 5.37
C ASP A 492 -11.91 4.47 6.06
N PHE A 493 -11.95 4.32 7.39
CA PHE A 493 -13.18 4.46 8.14
C PHE A 493 -13.63 5.93 8.24
N GLN A 494 -12.69 6.90 8.30
CA GLN A 494 -13.01 8.32 8.17
C GLN A 494 -13.69 8.64 6.83
N ILE A 495 -13.26 8.03 5.71
CA ILE A 495 -13.97 8.18 4.43
C ILE A 495 -15.40 7.70 4.57
N PHE A 496 -15.61 6.50 5.12
CA PHE A 496 -16.93 5.90 5.28
C PHE A 496 -17.90 6.77 6.09
N LEU A 497 -17.39 7.42 7.15
CA LEU A 497 -18.16 8.29 8.04
C LEU A 497 -18.32 9.73 7.52
N SER A 498 -17.66 10.08 6.42
CA SER A 498 -17.67 11.45 5.88
C SER A 498 -18.65 11.60 4.72
N LYS A 499 -18.75 12.83 4.19
CA LYS A 499 -19.45 13.11 2.92
C LYS A 499 -18.92 12.32 1.73
N TYR A 500 -17.72 11.73 1.83
CA TYR A 500 -17.11 10.88 0.80
C TYR A 500 -17.50 9.40 0.90
N CYS A 501 -18.43 9.03 1.79
CA CYS A 501 -19.00 7.69 1.82
C CYS A 501 -19.46 7.27 0.41
N PRO A 502 -19.02 6.11 -0.14
CA PRO A 502 -19.36 5.72 -1.50
C PRO A 502 -20.87 5.66 -1.79
N PHE A 503 -21.68 5.30 -0.79
CA PHE A 503 -23.14 5.24 -0.90
C PHE A 503 -23.82 6.62 -0.93
N LEU A 504 -23.13 7.67 -0.46
CA LEU A 504 -23.60 9.05 -0.49
C LEU A 504 -22.99 9.81 -1.68
N TYR A 505 -21.66 9.87 -1.71
CA TYR A 505 -20.90 10.61 -2.72
C TYR A 505 -21.00 9.99 -4.11
N GLY A 506 -20.96 8.66 -4.19
CA GLY A 506 -21.03 7.91 -5.43
C GLY A 506 -22.46 7.64 -5.91
N ARG A 507 -23.48 8.03 -5.14
CA ARG A 507 -24.88 7.73 -5.43
C ARG A 507 -25.28 8.24 -6.82
N ARG A 508 -25.72 7.35 -7.69
CA ARG A 508 -26.07 7.62 -9.11
C ARG A 508 -24.91 8.06 -10.01
N LEU A 509 -23.69 8.28 -9.48
CA LEU A 509 -22.49 8.63 -10.25
C LEU A 509 -21.67 7.40 -10.64
N ILE A 510 -21.56 6.45 -9.71
CA ILE A 510 -20.88 5.17 -9.89
C ILE A 510 -21.82 3.98 -9.65
N PRO A 511 -21.57 2.82 -10.29
CA PRO A 511 -22.41 1.64 -10.14
C PRO A 511 -22.40 1.14 -8.69
N PHE A 512 -23.50 0.51 -8.27
CA PHE A 512 -23.62 -0.03 -6.91
C PHE A 512 -22.52 -1.04 -6.57
N GLN A 513 -22.11 -1.87 -7.54
CA GLN A 513 -20.98 -2.80 -7.35
C GLN A 513 -19.70 -2.05 -6.95
N LEU A 514 -19.37 -0.93 -7.62
CA LEU A 514 -18.18 -0.14 -7.32
C LEU A 514 -18.30 0.53 -5.95
N GLN A 515 -19.50 0.98 -5.55
CA GLN A 515 -19.75 1.50 -4.20
C GLN A 515 -19.42 0.43 -3.13
N LEU A 516 -19.91 -0.80 -3.33
CA LEU A 516 -19.58 -1.94 -2.45
C LEU A 516 -18.08 -2.28 -2.47
N SER A 517 -17.44 -2.21 -3.64
CA SER A 517 -16.01 -2.51 -3.77
C SER A 517 -15.16 -1.55 -2.95
N TYR A 518 -15.43 -0.24 -2.97
CA TYR A 518 -14.78 0.70 -2.06
C TYR A 518 -15.03 0.32 -0.60
N SER A 519 -16.29 0.07 -0.22
CA SER A 519 -16.67 -0.26 1.16
C SER A 519 -15.98 -1.51 1.73
N THR A 520 -15.43 -2.40 0.89
CA THR A 520 -14.66 -3.56 1.34
C THR A 520 -13.48 -3.17 2.24
N TYR A 521 -12.77 -2.10 1.88
CA TYR A 521 -11.62 -1.60 2.66
C TYR A 521 -12.05 -0.55 3.68
N LEU A 522 -13.02 0.30 3.33
CA LEU A 522 -13.53 1.34 4.24
C LEU A 522 -14.13 0.79 5.54
N LEU A 523 -14.51 -0.50 5.56
CA LEU A 523 -15.06 -1.20 6.71
C LEU A 523 -14.05 -2.12 7.43
N TRP A 524 -12.74 -1.97 7.19
CA TRP A 524 -11.72 -2.70 7.95
C TRP A 524 -11.75 -2.38 9.45
N ALA A 525 -11.84 -1.10 9.84
CA ALA A 525 -11.82 -0.72 11.26
C ALA A 525 -12.99 -1.32 12.07
N PRO A 526 -14.26 -1.23 11.61
CA PRO A 526 -15.40 -1.83 12.32
C PRO A 526 -15.32 -3.35 12.50
N ASN A 527 -14.61 -4.08 11.64
CA ASN A 527 -14.41 -5.53 11.82
C ASN A 527 -13.68 -5.89 13.13
N SER A 528 -12.99 -4.93 13.75
CA SER A 528 -12.37 -5.12 15.07
C SER A 528 -13.39 -5.53 16.14
N LEU A 529 -14.59 -4.95 16.14
CA LEU A 529 -15.60 -5.18 17.17
C LEU A 529 -16.10 -6.63 17.19
N ALA A 530 -16.47 -7.15 16.01
CA ALA A 530 -16.89 -8.54 15.86
C ALA A 530 -15.74 -9.51 16.23
N THR A 531 -14.50 -9.15 15.88
CA THR A 531 -13.31 -9.97 16.19
C THR A 531 -13.06 -10.02 17.69
N LEU A 532 -13.12 -8.88 18.37
CA LEU A 532 -12.94 -8.80 19.82
C LEU A 532 -13.99 -9.63 20.55
N TYR A 533 -15.23 -9.59 20.08
CA TYR A 533 -16.30 -10.44 20.62
C TYR A 533 -15.93 -11.92 20.51
N TYR A 534 -15.46 -12.35 19.34
CA TYR A 534 -15.07 -13.75 19.06
C TYR A 534 -13.85 -14.24 19.85
N VAL A 535 -12.89 -13.37 20.18
CA VAL A 535 -11.68 -13.78 20.92
C VAL A 535 -11.86 -13.77 22.44
N PHE A 536 -12.87 -13.07 22.96
CA PHE A 536 -13.13 -12.99 24.40
C PHE A 536 -14.35 -13.80 24.83
N ILE A 537 -15.51 -13.58 24.20
CA ILE A 537 -16.80 -14.06 24.72
C ILE A 537 -16.94 -15.59 24.68
N PRO A 538 -16.53 -16.30 23.61
CA PRO A 538 -16.52 -17.76 23.61
C PRO A 538 -15.69 -18.37 24.74
N SER A 539 -14.54 -17.77 25.05
CA SER A 539 -13.65 -18.23 26.12
C SER A 539 -14.19 -17.87 27.52
N ILE A 540 -14.84 -16.70 27.69
CA ILE A 540 -15.56 -16.38 28.93
C ILE A 540 -16.71 -17.37 29.17
N CYS A 541 -17.51 -17.64 28.14
CA CYS A 541 -18.61 -18.59 28.25
C CYS A 541 -18.10 -20.02 28.45
N LEU A 542 -16.94 -20.35 27.90
CA LEU A 542 -16.26 -21.61 28.15
C LEU A 542 -15.88 -21.78 29.62
N LEU A 543 -15.36 -20.73 30.28
CA LEU A 543 -15.07 -20.73 31.72
C LEU A 543 -16.33 -20.88 32.58
N ARG A 544 -17.44 -20.29 32.14
CA ARG A 544 -18.76 -20.37 32.79
C ARG A 544 -19.58 -21.59 32.38
N GLN A 545 -19.00 -22.52 31.62
CA GLN A 545 -19.66 -23.71 31.10
C GLN A 545 -20.99 -23.43 30.37
N SER A 546 -21.09 -22.26 29.74
CA SER A 546 -22.28 -21.79 29.02
C SER A 546 -22.11 -22.05 27.51
N PRO A 547 -22.94 -22.92 26.91
CA PRO A 547 -22.81 -23.26 25.49
C PRO A 547 -23.27 -22.10 24.58
N LEU A 548 -22.40 -21.70 23.65
CA LEU A 548 -22.66 -20.70 22.60
C LEU A 548 -22.75 -21.31 21.21
N PHE A 549 -22.38 -22.56 21.02
CA PHE A 549 -22.41 -23.24 19.74
C PHE A 549 -23.25 -24.52 19.85
N PRO A 550 -23.71 -25.09 18.73
CA PRO A 550 -24.46 -26.35 18.77
C PRO A 550 -23.68 -27.47 19.46
N ASN A 551 -24.41 -28.36 20.14
CA ASN A 551 -23.84 -29.61 20.66
C ASN A 551 -23.17 -30.39 19.50
N VAL A 552 -22.02 -30.99 19.77
CA VAL A 552 -21.20 -31.70 18.77
C VAL A 552 -21.95 -32.86 18.09
N ALA A 553 -22.90 -33.50 18.78
CA ALA A 553 -23.75 -34.55 18.22
C ALA A 553 -24.88 -34.00 17.32
N SER A 554 -25.12 -32.68 17.33
CA SER A 554 -26.17 -32.04 16.54
C SER A 554 -25.79 -31.92 15.06
N PRO A 555 -26.75 -32.11 14.12
CA PRO A 555 -26.53 -31.80 12.70
C PRO A 555 -26.07 -30.34 12.47
N TRP A 556 -26.44 -29.42 13.36
CA TRP A 556 -26.01 -28.02 13.29
C TRP A 556 -24.50 -27.85 13.52
N ALA A 557 -23.87 -28.71 14.34
CA ALA A 557 -22.42 -28.69 14.51
C ALA A 557 -21.69 -29.11 13.23
N LEU A 558 -22.22 -30.12 12.51
CA LEU A 558 -21.69 -30.51 11.20
C LEU A 558 -21.79 -29.37 10.19
N LEU A 559 -22.89 -28.61 10.20
CA LEU A 559 -23.03 -27.43 9.35
C LEU A 559 -21.98 -26.36 9.70
N CYS A 560 -21.78 -26.04 10.98
CA CYS A 560 -20.75 -25.09 11.43
C CYS A 560 -19.37 -25.49 10.94
N LEU A 561 -18.98 -26.75 11.15
CA LEU A 561 -17.70 -27.29 10.72
C LEU A 561 -17.56 -27.32 9.18
N GLY A 562 -18.65 -27.62 8.47
CA GLY A 562 -18.70 -27.60 7.01
C GLY A 562 -18.45 -26.20 6.44
N VAL A 563 -19.17 -25.18 6.94
CA VAL A 563 -18.99 -23.78 6.53
C VAL A 563 -17.57 -23.29 6.82
N LEU A 564 -17.04 -23.61 8.00
CA LEU A 564 -15.66 -23.30 8.39
C LEU A 564 -14.64 -23.94 7.44
N SER A 565 -14.81 -25.24 7.17
CA SER A 565 -13.91 -26.02 6.32
C SER A 565 -13.93 -25.51 4.88
N VAL A 566 -15.11 -25.25 4.30
CA VAL A 566 -15.25 -24.70 2.94
C VAL A 566 -14.63 -23.31 2.85
N LYS A 567 -14.85 -22.44 3.85
CA LYS A 567 -14.28 -21.09 3.90
C LYS A 567 -12.75 -21.12 3.87
N TYR A 568 -12.13 -21.90 4.74
CA TYR A 568 -10.67 -21.94 4.85
C TYR A 568 -10.01 -22.79 3.77
N ALA A 569 -10.65 -23.84 3.26
CA ALA A 569 -10.17 -24.59 2.11
C ALA A 569 -10.12 -23.70 0.85
N TYR A 570 -11.18 -22.91 0.59
CA TYR A 570 -11.17 -21.97 -0.52
C TYR A 570 -10.13 -20.86 -0.31
N SER A 571 -10.02 -20.30 0.91
CA SER A 571 -9.02 -19.29 1.23
C SER A 571 -7.59 -19.79 1.02
N LEU A 572 -7.29 -21.02 1.44
CA LEU A 572 -5.99 -21.65 1.22
C LEU A 572 -5.74 -21.87 -0.26
N LEU A 573 -6.70 -22.43 -1.00
CA LEU A 573 -6.61 -22.63 -2.44
C LEU A 573 -6.32 -21.30 -3.16
N GLU A 574 -7.08 -20.25 -2.88
CA GLU A 574 -6.91 -18.91 -3.46
C GLU A 574 -5.50 -18.35 -3.14
N PHE A 575 -5.06 -18.47 -1.89
CA PHE A 575 -3.74 -18.00 -1.47
C PHE A 575 -2.59 -18.75 -2.19
N LEU A 576 -2.71 -20.07 -2.34
CA LEU A 576 -1.74 -20.89 -3.08
C LEU A 576 -1.73 -20.55 -4.58
N THR A 577 -2.90 -20.29 -5.19
CA THR A 577 -2.96 -19.85 -6.59
C THR A 577 -2.31 -18.49 -6.83
N CYS A 578 -2.23 -17.65 -5.79
CA CYS A 578 -1.50 -16.37 -5.80
C CYS A 578 0.01 -16.54 -5.48
N GLY A 579 0.55 -17.76 -5.56
CA GLY A 579 1.97 -18.06 -5.32
C GLY A 579 2.40 -17.98 -3.86
N GLY A 580 1.47 -18.11 -2.92
CA GLY A 580 1.76 -18.23 -1.51
C GLY A 580 2.12 -19.67 -1.09
N THR A 581 2.62 -19.83 0.14
CA THR A 581 2.87 -21.15 0.77
C THR A 581 1.80 -21.46 1.83
N ILE A 582 1.69 -22.72 2.26
CA ILE A 582 0.77 -23.12 3.35
C ILE A 582 1.13 -22.39 4.66
N GLN A 583 2.42 -22.32 4.99
CA GLN A 583 2.90 -21.58 6.16
C GLN A 583 2.64 -20.07 6.01
N GLY A 584 2.81 -19.52 4.80
CA GLY A 584 2.46 -18.13 4.51
C GLY A 584 0.97 -17.85 4.67
N TRP A 585 0.10 -18.77 4.26
CA TRP A 585 -1.34 -18.64 4.50
C TRP A 585 -1.67 -18.63 6.00
N TRP A 586 -1.02 -19.50 6.78
CA TRP A 586 -1.18 -19.50 8.23
C TRP A 586 -0.69 -18.20 8.88
N ASN A 587 0.41 -17.63 8.38
CA ASN A 587 0.91 -16.32 8.80
C ASN A 587 -0.08 -15.21 8.42
N ASP A 588 -0.67 -15.25 7.23
CA ASP A 588 -1.70 -14.31 6.78
C ASP A 588 -2.93 -14.35 7.72
N GLN A 589 -3.44 -15.54 8.06
CA GLN A 589 -4.55 -15.67 9.02
C GLN A 589 -4.22 -15.06 10.38
N ARG A 590 -3.00 -15.28 10.88
CA ARG A 590 -2.53 -14.68 12.14
C ARG A 590 -2.49 -13.16 12.05
N MET A 591 -2.00 -12.63 10.94
CA MET A 591 -1.86 -11.20 10.77
C MET A 591 -3.21 -10.51 10.61
N TRP A 592 -4.21 -11.13 9.98
CA TRP A 592 -5.58 -10.63 10.00
C TRP A 592 -6.17 -10.56 11.41
N LEU A 593 -5.94 -11.58 12.24
CA LEU A 593 -6.31 -11.55 13.66
C LEU A 593 -5.64 -10.36 14.37
N PHE A 594 -4.31 -10.24 14.23
CA PHE A 594 -3.54 -9.20 14.92
C PHE A 594 -3.99 -7.79 14.52
N LYS A 595 -4.13 -7.54 13.22
CA LYS A 595 -4.61 -6.26 12.67
C LYS A 595 -6.00 -5.91 13.22
N ARG A 596 -6.93 -6.88 13.25
CA ARG A 596 -8.30 -6.67 13.74
C ARG A 596 -8.38 -6.40 15.24
N THR A 597 -7.62 -7.12 16.06
CA THR A 597 -7.63 -6.92 17.52
C THR A 597 -6.84 -5.68 17.96
N THR A 598 -5.99 -5.11 17.09
CA THR A 598 -5.13 -3.96 17.44
C THR A 598 -5.32 -2.80 16.48
N SER A 599 -4.62 -2.77 15.35
CA SER A 599 -4.62 -1.68 14.36
C SER A 599 -6.00 -1.15 14.05
N TYR A 600 -6.95 -2.04 13.75
CA TYR A 600 -8.32 -1.70 13.37
C TYR A 600 -9.16 -1.23 14.55
N LEU A 601 -8.90 -1.74 15.75
CA LEU A 601 -9.52 -1.26 16.98
C LEU A 601 -9.09 0.18 17.26
N PHE A 602 -7.79 0.46 17.20
CA PHE A 602 -7.27 1.82 17.36
C PHE A 602 -7.78 2.75 16.24
N GLY A 603 -7.76 2.29 14.99
CA GLY A 603 -8.32 3.06 13.86
C GLY A 603 -9.81 3.36 14.02
N PHE A 604 -10.58 2.43 14.58
CA PHE A 604 -12.00 2.62 14.88
C PHE A 604 -12.19 3.68 15.98
N ILE A 605 -11.52 3.51 17.13
CA ILE A 605 -11.62 4.42 18.28
C ILE A 605 -11.20 5.85 17.87
N ASP A 606 -10.06 5.99 17.22
CA ASP A 606 -9.52 7.30 16.83
C ASP A 606 -10.44 8.01 15.83
N SER A 607 -11.03 7.26 14.89
CA SER A 607 -12.00 7.81 13.94
C SER A 607 -13.27 8.33 14.65
N ILE A 608 -13.78 7.60 15.65
CA ILE A 608 -14.94 8.04 16.43
C ILE A 608 -14.59 9.25 17.30
N LEU A 609 -13.46 9.22 18.01
CA LEU A 609 -13.00 10.35 18.83
C LEU A 609 -12.80 11.62 17.99
N LYS A 610 -12.29 11.48 16.77
CA LYS A 610 -12.15 12.59 15.82
C LYS A 610 -13.51 13.16 15.39
N GLN A 611 -14.48 12.30 15.07
CA GLN A 611 -15.84 12.76 14.72
C GLN A 611 -16.53 13.50 15.88
N LEU A 612 -16.21 13.14 17.12
CA LEU A 612 -16.68 13.80 18.32
C LEU A 612 -15.87 15.06 18.70
N GLY A 613 -14.81 15.39 17.96
CA GLY A 613 -13.98 16.58 18.20
C GLY A 613 -12.91 16.43 19.30
N PHE A 614 -12.67 15.21 19.80
CA PHE A 614 -11.73 14.95 20.90
C PHE A 614 -10.29 14.64 20.46
N ALA A 615 -10.05 14.38 19.17
CA ALA A 615 -8.73 13.97 18.68
C ALA A 615 -8.38 14.64 17.33
N GLN A 616 -7.10 14.93 17.15
CA GLN A 616 -6.51 15.24 15.85
C GLN A 616 -5.80 13.98 15.30
N SER A 617 -5.86 13.75 13.99
CA SER A 617 -5.15 12.62 13.38
C SER A 617 -3.64 12.91 13.37
N GLU A 618 -2.86 12.09 14.08
CA GLU A 618 -1.40 12.08 13.97
C GLU A 618 -0.95 11.20 12.80
N PHE A 619 -0.15 11.77 11.90
CA PHE A 619 0.47 11.03 10.80
C PHE A 619 1.88 10.58 11.19
N VAL A 620 2.07 9.29 11.44
CA VAL A 620 3.37 8.72 11.78
C VAL A 620 3.99 8.09 10.53
N ILE A 621 5.17 8.57 10.14
CA ILE A 621 5.97 7.99 9.06
C ILE A 621 6.63 6.72 9.60
N THR A 622 6.46 5.59 8.90
CA THR A 622 7.10 4.33 9.27
C THR A 622 8.52 4.27 8.76
N ALA A 623 9.49 4.03 9.66
CA ALA A 623 10.90 3.81 9.31
C ALA A 623 11.05 2.71 8.24
N LYS A 624 11.87 2.98 7.21
CA LYS A 624 12.09 2.06 6.08
C LYS A 624 13.35 1.20 6.22
N VAL A 625 14.25 1.58 7.12
CA VAL A 625 15.46 0.83 7.45
C VAL A 625 15.33 0.22 8.84
N ALA A 626 15.78 -1.01 8.97
CA ALA A 626 15.88 -1.72 10.23
C ALA A 626 17.34 -2.00 10.57
N ASP A 627 17.62 -2.07 11.87
CA ASP A 627 18.91 -2.49 12.42
C ASP A 627 19.29 -3.91 11.94
N ASP A 628 20.60 -4.22 11.89
CA ASP A 628 21.13 -5.47 11.33
C ASP A 628 20.58 -6.70 12.06
N PHE A 629 20.48 -6.63 13.39
CA PHE A 629 19.89 -7.70 14.20
C PHE A 629 18.41 -7.93 13.90
N VAL A 630 17.66 -6.84 13.67
CA VAL A 630 16.23 -6.90 13.29
C VAL A 630 16.08 -7.49 11.89
N SER A 631 16.93 -7.07 10.95
CA SER A 631 16.98 -7.59 9.58
C SER A 631 17.29 -9.08 9.54
N GLN A 632 18.24 -9.56 10.36
CA GLN A 632 18.55 -10.98 10.47
C GLN A 632 17.37 -11.79 11.01
N ARG A 633 16.71 -11.32 12.08
CA ARG A 633 15.51 -11.98 12.61
C ARG A 633 14.36 -12.01 11.62
N TYR A 634 14.16 -10.92 10.87
CA TYR A 634 13.17 -10.86 9.82
C TYR A 634 13.45 -11.91 8.74
N LYS A 635 14.68 -12.02 8.24
CA LYS A 635 15.09 -13.06 7.27
C LYS A 635 14.91 -14.49 7.79
N GLN A 636 15.07 -14.70 9.09
CA GLN A 636 14.82 -15.99 9.76
C GLN A 636 13.34 -16.25 10.07
N GLU A 637 12.43 -15.36 9.68
CA GLU A 637 11.00 -15.42 9.99
C GLU A 637 10.75 -15.55 11.50
N ILE A 638 11.39 -14.67 12.26
CA ILE A 638 11.17 -14.50 13.69
C ILE A 638 10.47 -13.16 13.91
N MET A 639 9.28 -13.18 14.53
CA MET A 639 8.50 -11.97 14.80
C MET A 639 9.20 -11.04 15.80
N GLU A 640 9.22 -9.75 15.49
CA GLU A 640 9.86 -8.71 16.31
C GLU A 640 8.87 -8.11 17.31
N PHE A 641 9.10 -8.31 18.61
CA PHE A 641 8.26 -7.80 19.68
C PHE A 641 8.96 -6.82 20.63
N GLY A 642 10.23 -6.47 20.39
CA GLY A 642 11.08 -5.71 21.34
C GLY A 642 10.59 -4.32 21.71
N ALA A 643 9.61 -3.78 21.00
CA ALA A 643 9.07 -2.44 21.24
C ALA A 643 8.01 -2.42 22.36
N VAL A 644 7.97 -1.33 23.14
CA VAL A 644 6.88 -1.09 24.10
C VAL A 644 5.71 -0.44 23.35
N SER A 645 4.59 -1.16 23.21
CA SER A 645 3.40 -0.66 22.53
C SER A 645 2.09 -1.15 23.18
N PRO A 646 1.04 -0.32 23.25
CA PRO A 646 -0.30 -0.76 23.62
C PRO A 646 -0.83 -1.89 22.73
N MET A 647 -0.48 -1.91 21.44
CA MET A 647 -0.88 -2.98 20.51
C MET A 647 -0.32 -4.33 20.97
N PHE A 648 0.94 -4.40 21.38
CA PHE A 648 1.52 -5.64 21.90
C PHE A 648 0.95 -6.04 23.25
N THR A 649 0.59 -5.07 24.09
CA THR A 649 -0.15 -5.34 25.34
C THR A 649 -1.47 -6.06 25.04
N ILE A 650 -2.24 -5.59 24.04
CA ILE A 650 -3.51 -6.23 23.65
C ILE A 650 -3.26 -7.64 23.07
N LEU A 651 -2.32 -7.81 22.14
CA LEU A 651 -2.01 -9.13 21.56
C LEU A 651 -1.62 -10.14 22.64
N ALA A 652 -0.71 -9.76 23.54
CA ALA A 652 -0.28 -10.62 24.64
C ALA A 652 -1.43 -10.92 25.61
N THR A 653 -2.30 -9.96 25.90
CA THR A 653 -3.48 -10.15 26.77
C THR A 653 -4.45 -11.16 26.15
N VAL A 654 -4.81 -10.98 24.87
CA VAL A 654 -5.71 -11.90 24.14
C VAL A 654 -5.11 -13.31 24.08
N ALA A 655 -3.81 -13.42 23.78
CA ALA A 655 -3.12 -14.71 23.71
C ALA A 655 -3.10 -15.40 25.09
N MET A 656 -2.74 -14.71 26.16
CA MET A 656 -2.69 -15.29 27.51
C MET A 656 -4.05 -15.63 28.06
N PHE A 657 -5.06 -14.77 27.87
CA PHE A 657 -6.42 -15.04 28.32
C PHE A 657 -6.98 -16.33 27.70
N ASN A 658 -6.81 -16.51 26.39
CA ASN A 658 -7.22 -17.75 25.71
C ASN A 658 -6.38 -18.96 26.16
N LEU A 659 -5.08 -18.79 26.42
CA LEU A 659 -4.23 -19.85 26.95
C LEU A 659 -4.71 -20.32 28.33
N PHE A 660 -4.97 -19.39 29.26
CA PHE A 660 -5.45 -19.72 30.59
C PHE A 660 -6.82 -20.41 30.54
N SER A 661 -7.72 -19.92 29.68
CA SER A 661 -9.03 -20.52 29.46
C SER A 661 -8.93 -21.94 28.91
N PHE A 662 -8.04 -22.16 27.94
CA PHE A 662 -7.82 -23.47 27.35
C PHE A 662 -7.22 -24.47 28.34
N ILE A 663 -6.20 -24.06 29.11
CA ILE A 663 -5.59 -24.90 30.16
C ILE A 663 -6.60 -25.25 31.24
N TRP A 664 -7.44 -24.30 31.65
CA TRP A 664 -8.48 -24.53 32.65
C TRP A 664 -9.45 -25.62 32.21
N VAL A 665 -9.96 -25.55 30.98
CA VAL A 665 -10.88 -26.57 30.47
C VAL A 665 -10.21 -27.91 30.23
N LEU A 666 -8.97 -27.94 29.74
CA LEU A 666 -8.22 -29.19 29.65
C LEU A 666 -8.06 -29.85 31.02
N ARG A 667 -7.80 -29.06 32.06
CA ARG A 667 -7.73 -29.56 33.43
C ARG A 667 -9.06 -30.15 33.90
N LEU A 668 -10.17 -29.45 33.68
CA LEU A 668 -11.52 -29.95 34.01
C LEU A 668 -11.81 -31.28 33.29
N MET A 669 -11.52 -31.35 31.99
CA MET A 669 -11.72 -32.57 31.19
C MET A 669 -10.89 -33.77 31.68
N LEU A 670 -9.65 -33.53 32.10
CA LEU A 670 -8.73 -34.59 32.54
C LEU A 670 -9.01 -35.07 33.96
N LEU A 671 -9.47 -34.20 34.86
CA LEU A 671 -9.68 -34.53 36.27
C LEU A 671 -11.09 -35.03 36.57
N ASP A 672 -12.10 -34.47 35.91
CA ASP A 672 -13.51 -34.69 36.28
C ASP A 672 -14.24 -35.70 35.35
N PHE A 673 -13.57 -36.20 34.30
CA PHE A 673 -14.12 -37.18 33.32
C PHE A 673 -15.51 -36.83 32.76
N GLU A 674 -15.83 -35.53 32.63
CA GLU A 674 -17.14 -35.10 32.14
C GLU A 674 -17.23 -35.14 30.60
N ILE A 675 -17.61 -36.30 30.06
CA ILE A 675 -17.96 -36.47 28.63
C ILE A 675 -19.00 -35.42 28.18
N GLN A 676 -19.88 -35.01 29.10
CA GLN A 676 -20.94 -34.03 28.87
C GLN A 676 -20.42 -32.61 28.55
N ILE A 677 -19.25 -32.22 29.08
CA ILE A 677 -18.57 -30.96 28.73
C ILE A 677 -18.11 -30.99 27.27
N LEU A 678 -17.58 -32.12 26.81
CA LEU A 678 -17.07 -32.25 25.43
C LEU A 678 -18.21 -32.19 24.41
N GLU A 679 -19.34 -32.83 24.71
CA GLU A 679 -20.51 -32.80 23.83
C GLU A 679 -21.14 -31.40 23.71
N SER A 680 -21.21 -30.66 24.82
CA SER A 680 -21.86 -29.34 24.87
C SER A 680 -20.95 -28.16 24.49
N LEU A 681 -19.65 -28.22 24.80
CA LEU A 681 -18.70 -27.12 24.62
C LEU A 681 -17.61 -27.41 23.57
N GLY A 682 -17.63 -28.57 22.90
CA GLY A 682 -16.55 -29.01 22.01
C GLY A 682 -16.17 -27.99 20.92
N LEU A 683 -17.13 -27.29 20.31
CA LEU A 683 -16.84 -26.25 19.31
C LEU A 683 -16.20 -24.99 19.93
N GLN A 684 -16.54 -24.63 21.18
CA GLN A 684 -15.86 -23.53 21.89
C GLN A 684 -14.43 -23.91 22.25
N VAL A 685 -14.22 -25.15 22.69
CA VAL A 685 -12.88 -25.68 22.99
C VAL A 685 -12.02 -25.69 21.74
N LEU A 686 -12.56 -26.13 20.61
CA LEU A 686 -11.87 -26.08 19.31
C LEU A 686 -11.48 -24.64 18.93
N LEU A 687 -12.41 -23.69 19.03
CA LEU A 687 -12.14 -22.27 18.75
C LEU A 687 -11.05 -21.71 19.67
N CYS A 688 -11.15 -21.97 20.98
CA CYS A 688 -10.16 -21.53 21.96
C CYS A 688 -8.77 -22.12 21.67
N GLY A 689 -8.70 -23.43 21.35
CA GLY A 689 -7.47 -24.10 20.95
C GLY A 689 -6.86 -23.53 19.66
N LEU A 690 -7.68 -23.20 18.66
CA LEU A 690 -7.22 -22.52 17.44
C LEU A 690 -6.65 -21.13 17.74
N LEU A 691 -7.29 -20.36 18.63
CA LEU A 691 -6.79 -19.06 19.09
C LEU A 691 -5.47 -19.16 19.86
N VAL A 692 -5.29 -20.22 20.65
CA VAL A 692 -3.99 -20.51 21.29
C VAL A 692 -2.95 -20.82 20.21
N PHE A 693 -3.25 -21.74 19.29
CA PHE A 693 -2.28 -22.18 18.28
C PHE A 693 -1.85 -21.05 17.33
N ILE A 694 -2.78 -20.19 16.88
CA ILE A 694 -2.45 -19.08 15.99
C ILE A 694 -1.54 -18.04 16.66
N ASN A 695 -1.66 -17.87 17.98
CA ASN A 695 -0.85 -16.97 18.80
C ASN A 695 0.51 -17.55 19.25
N PHE A 696 0.90 -18.74 18.75
CA PHE A 696 2.15 -19.39 19.16
C PHE A 696 3.42 -18.49 19.12
N PRO A 697 3.62 -17.62 18.11
CA PRO A 697 4.75 -16.68 18.12
C PRO A 697 4.75 -15.70 19.29
N VAL A 698 3.58 -15.31 19.81
CA VAL A 698 3.43 -14.44 20.98
C VAL A 698 3.94 -15.15 22.23
N TYR A 699 3.59 -16.43 22.43
CA TYR A 699 4.11 -17.20 23.56
C TYR A 699 5.63 -17.42 23.47
N ARG A 700 6.17 -17.64 22.27
CA ARG A 700 7.63 -17.63 22.05
C ARG A 700 8.26 -16.31 22.50
N GLY A 701 7.65 -15.19 22.15
CA GLY A 701 8.08 -13.86 22.57
C GLY A 701 7.96 -13.60 24.08
N LEU A 702 6.93 -14.14 24.75
CA LEU A 702 6.66 -13.96 26.19
C LEU A 702 7.54 -14.85 27.07
N PHE A 703 7.65 -16.14 26.76
CA PHE A 703 8.15 -17.15 27.70
C PHE A 703 9.49 -17.77 27.32
N PHE A 704 9.80 -17.86 26.02
CA PHE A 704 10.91 -18.68 25.54
C PHE A 704 12.10 -17.87 25.01
N ARG A 705 11.87 -16.64 24.52
CA ARG A 705 12.94 -15.78 23.97
C ARG A 705 13.54 -14.87 25.04
N ARG A 706 14.85 -14.64 24.93
CA ARG A 706 15.62 -13.71 25.78
C ARG A 706 16.40 -12.67 24.98
N ASP A 707 16.26 -12.67 23.66
CA ASP A 707 16.90 -11.71 22.76
C ASP A 707 16.15 -10.36 22.75
N SER A 708 16.72 -9.34 22.11
CA SER A 708 16.16 -7.99 22.05
C SER A 708 14.81 -7.88 21.34
N GLY A 709 14.41 -8.89 20.56
CA GLY A 709 13.10 -8.96 19.92
C GLY A 709 12.05 -9.75 20.71
N SER A 710 12.34 -10.15 21.95
CA SER A 710 11.35 -10.68 22.90
C SER A 710 10.38 -9.60 23.38
N ILE A 711 9.24 -10.01 23.96
CA ILE A 711 8.27 -9.04 24.49
C ILE A 711 8.86 -8.39 25.75
N PRO A 712 8.89 -7.05 25.85
CA PRO A 712 9.42 -6.36 27.02
C PRO A 712 8.74 -6.78 28.33
N LYS A 713 9.50 -6.80 29.43
CA LYS A 713 8.98 -7.15 30.76
C LYS A 713 7.78 -6.29 31.16
N SER A 714 7.82 -4.99 30.87
CA SER A 714 6.71 -4.07 31.16
C SER A 714 5.41 -4.45 30.44
N VAL A 715 5.50 -4.88 29.17
CA VAL A 715 4.36 -5.36 28.38
C VAL A 715 3.87 -6.70 28.92
N THR A 716 4.79 -7.61 29.25
CA THR A 716 4.50 -8.93 29.83
C THR A 716 3.72 -8.79 31.14
N THR A 717 4.19 -7.95 32.08
CA THR A 717 3.51 -7.73 33.36
C THR A 717 2.11 -7.15 33.17
N LYS A 718 1.98 -6.08 32.36
CA LYS A 718 0.67 -5.44 32.10
C LYS A 718 -0.33 -6.41 31.47
N SER A 719 0.10 -7.11 30.43
CA SER A 719 -0.76 -8.07 29.72
C SER A 719 -1.14 -9.27 30.58
N THR A 720 -0.24 -9.74 31.45
CA THR A 720 -0.53 -10.86 32.36
C THR A 720 -1.55 -10.44 33.40
N LEU A 721 -1.38 -9.27 34.02
CA LEU A 721 -2.34 -8.72 34.99
C LEU A 721 -3.73 -8.55 34.37
N LEU A 722 -3.80 -7.99 33.15
CA LEU A 722 -5.07 -7.85 32.44
C LEU A 722 -5.70 -9.21 32.10
N ALA A 723 -4.91 -10.16 31.60
CA ALA A 723 -5.40 -11.49 31.25
C ALA A 723 -5.91 -12.26 32.48
N VAL A 724 -5.19 -12.20 33.60
CA VAL A 724 -5.61 -12.78 34.88
C VAL A 724 -6.86 -12.10 35.40
N LEU A 725 -6.93 -10.76 35.36
CA LEU A 725 -8.12 -10.02 35.80
C LEU A 725 -9.37 -10.47 35.02
N ILE A 726 -9.29 -10.50 33.69
CA ILE A 726 -10.40 -10.96 32.83
C ILE A 726 -10.75 -12.41 33.13
N PHE A 727 -9.74 -13.28 33.28
CA PHE A 727 -9.95 -14.68 33.63
C PHE A 727 -10.64 -14.85 34.98
N THR A 728 -10.21 -14.13 36.01
CA THR A 728 -10.85 -14.17 37.34
C THR A 728 -12.27 -13.64 37.31
N LEU A 729 -12.50 -12.50 36.63
CA LEU A 729 -13.83 -11.91 36.48
C LEU A 729 -14.78 -12.80 35.65
N ALA A 730 -14.26 -13.70 34.83
CA ALA A 730 -15.07 -14.67 34.09
C ALA A 730 -15.50 -15.85 34.96
N LEU A 731 -14.70 -16.23 35.97
CA LEU A 731 -15.01 -17.31 36.91
C LEU A 731 -16.01 -16.89 38.00
N TYR A 732 -15.99 -15.61 38.39
CA TYR A 732 -17.03 -14.98 39.21
C TYR A 732 -18.20 -14.52 38.34
#